data_AF-A0A933LIY0-F1
#
_entry.id   AF-A0A933LIY0-F1
#
_cell.length_a   1.000
_cell.length_b   1.000
_cell.length_c   1.000
_cell.angle_alpha   90.00
_cell.angle_beta   90.00
_cell.angle_gamma   90.00
#
_symmetry.space_group_name_H-M   'P 1'
#
loop_
_entity.id
_entity.type
_entity.pdbx_description
1 polymer ?
#
loop_
_entity_poly.entity_id
_entity_poly.type
_entity_poly.pdbx_seq_one_letter_code
_entity_poly.pdbx_strand_id
1 'polypeptide(L)'
;MPRLLYTCILLTCAAPALAVDPPAPKPEPPGVPGTTPQTVLRLATSSDGLRFSEPGEVFVRGGSAPALVRLESGELLAVFEYATKTDNPNKSSLYASRSKDAGKTWLPPRPVGIRGLADKLRIGRPTLVVMPSGLVRMYFTTAEPTDRARARTGASIQSAVTRDGIEYRLDRQVRIDVQGKSSTGGSAGTSPAARCVAFWTDKQMMLLVSGETSSSAGGSRAGAVQQFTSRDGRTFWAPDRARQAGSIGHVLQLDGRHWRMYISSGGAIYSRLSSDGLRWQGESGACLKNGLDAAVAPAGKGKYLMLVASPVSKQDETAKALVTIAADATAAGVAKNDRPQPRTGDVGANAPQPVAPPSDTNTPSTSWDSFTQADFGSELGDEANEVAGDPSEALPSDAQGFAPVPDLSGHFDYIAWYEQNFIQPPGQNAYESYRNVFAAMDMPDEVFRDRYNAGDQTGPPAPWRPADQPKWEECFQAQQNVFEQLRAASQDPRPWSTEMTWPEGQDHLLYGCLLPSLNVMRGANRAMMSQAWRTETGTVPAEQMQDAVSTVLGTVAHLQNGTTLIERLVAFAQRNLAEENARWALKQGVFTSAADIEAALNMLQERDVPEIEPGRWILGEQAAHMDVIQYLFEPSQAGDEPRFRSDRWPNLSKFTNGLGSEEDVEALQNLSLDEVRGSIEAINAFHHELKANWDASWPYT
;
A
#
# COMPACT_ATOMS: atom_id res chain seq x y z
N MET A 1 -14.14 -7.69 -13.73
CA MET A 1 -13.70 -6.28 -13.57
C MET A 1 -14.78 -5.23 -13.78
N PRO A 2 -15.82 -5.38 -14.63
CA PRO A 2 -17.04 -4.55 -14.46
C PRO A 2 -17.57 -4.63 -13.02
N ARG A 3 -17.28 -5.70 -12.28
CA ARG A 3 -17.48 -5.79 -10.83
C ARG A 3 -16.86 -4.66 -9.99
N LEU A 4 -15.64 -4.20 -10.26
CA LEU A 4 -14.96 -3.26 -9.36
C LEU A 4 -15.42 -1.81 -9.58
N LEU A 5 -15.55 -1.43 -10.85
CA LEU A 5 -15.95 -0.08 -11.30
C LEU A 5 -17.37 0.28 -10.84
N TYR A 6 -18.31 -0.68 -10.96
CA TYR A 6 -19.71 -0.49 -10.60
C TYR A 6 -19.97 -0.63 -9.09
N THR A 7 -19.17 -1.44 -8.40
CA THR A 7 -19.21 -1.50 -6.94
C THR A 7 -18.78 -0.17 -6.32
N CYS A 8 -17.88 0.59 -6.96
CA CYS A 8 -17.58 1.96 -6.54
C CYS A 8 -18.77 2.92 -6.76
N ILE A 9 -19.46 2.89 -7.90
CA ILE A 9 -20.66 3.73 -8.12
C ILE A 9 -21.76 3.38 -7.10
N LEU A 10 -22.04 2.08 -6.89
CA LEU A 10 -23.08 1.63 -5.94
C LEU A 10 -22.69 1.84 -4.46
N LEU A 11 -21.43 1.67 -4.07
CA LEU A 11 -20.97 1.91 -2.69
C LEU A 11 -20.91 3.40 -2.33
N THR A 12 -20.66 4.28 -3.32
CA THR A 12 -20.58 5.73 -3.07
C THR A 12 -21.98 6.34 -2.95
N CYS A 13 -22.98 5.79 -3.66
CA CYS A 13 -24.35 6.30 -3.63
C CYS A 13 -25.22 5.80 -2.44
N ALA A 14 -24.87 4.67 -1.80
CA ALA A 14 -25.81 3.96 -0.91
C ALA A 14 -25.54 4.04 0.63
N ALA A 15 -24.79 5.02 1.12
CA ALA A 15 -24.44 5.08 2.56
C ALA A 15 -25.12 6.25 3.33
N PRO A 16 -26.28 6.03 4.00
CA PRO A 16 -26.80 7.01 4.96
C PRO A 16 -26.54 6.63 6.43
N ALA A 17 -26.40 7.69 7.24
CA ALA A 17 -26.08 7.73 8.66
C ALA A 17 -27.26 7.36 9.59
N LEU A 18 -27.00 6.59 10.66
CA LEU A 18 -27.89 6.48 11.82
C LEU A 18 -27.08 6.27 13.12
N ALA A 19 -27.16 7.24 14.05
CA ALA A 19 -26.67 7.10 15.43
C ALA A 19 -27.78 7.49 16.41
N VAL A 20 -28.06 6.62 17.39
CA VAL A 20 -28.99 6.83 18.50
C VAL A 20 -28.22 6.64 19.81
N ASP A 21 -28.35 7.60 20.74
CA ASP A 21 -27.62 7.63 22.01
C ASP A 21 -28.07 6.56 23.02
N PRO A 22 -27.15 5.85 23.70
CA PRO A 22 -27.48 4.95 24.79
C PRO A 22 -27.41 5.63 26.18
N PRO A 23 -28.13 5.09 27.19
CA PRO A 23 -28.25 5.70 28.52
C PRO A 23 -27.01 5.46 29.40
N ALA A 24 -26.80 6.39 30.34
CA ALA A 24 -25.62 6.47 31.21
C ALA A 24 -25.47 5.27 32.17
N PRO A 25 -24.24 4.73 32.35
CA PRO A 25 -23.98 3.64 33.28
C PRO A 25 -23.77 4.12 34.73
N LYS A 26 -24.10 3.22 35.66
CA LYS A 26 -24.07 3.40 37.13
C LYS A 26 -22.65 3.19 37.68
N PRO A 27 -22.18 3.95 38.68
CA PRO A 27 -20.81 3.88 39.17
C PRO A 27 -20.50 2.64 40.03
N GLU A 28 -19.35 2.02 39.79
CA GLU A 28 -18.75 0.97 40.61
C GLU A 28 -17.82 1.52 41.71
N PRO A 29 -17.59 0.76 42.80
CA PRO A 29 -16.84 1.22 43.97
C PRO A 29 -15.31 1.22 43.77
N PRO A 30 -14.57 2.09 44.51
CA PRO A 30 -13.14 2.34 44.30
C PRO A 30 -12.23 1.18 44.77
N GLY A 31 -11.28 0.79 43.91
CA GLY A 31 -10.22 -0.19 44.19
C GLY A 31 -8.97 0.41 44.85
N VAL A 32 -8.23 -0.44 45.56
CA VAL A 32 -7.07 -0.13 46.42
C VAL A 32 -5.86 0.44 45.65
N PRO A 33 -5.15 1.49 46.13
CA PRO A 33 -3.99 2.07 45.44
C PRO A 33 -2.66 1.36 45.79
N GLY A 34 -1.85 1.04 44.76
CA GLY A 34 -0.40 0.85 44.91
C GLY A 34 0.19 -0.48 44.42
N THR A 35 0.22 -0.73 43.11
CA THR A 35 1.08 -1.76 42.51
C THR A 35 2.39 -1.14 42.00
N THR A 36 3.52 -1.69 42.41
CA THR A 36 4.86 -1.33 41.92
C THR A 36 4.98 -1.57 40.41
N PRO A 37 5.79 -0.77 39.67
CA PRO A 37 6.04 -1.02 38.26
C PRO A 37 6.62 -2.43 38.07
N GLN A 38 6.00 -3.24 37.21
CA GLN A 38 6.36 -4.66 37.05
C GLN A 38 7.56 -4.90 36.12
N THR A 39 8.04 -3.86 35.43
CA THR A 39 9.13 -3.95 34.45
C THR A 39 10.17 -2.84 34.62
N VAL A 40 11.40 -3.14 34.23
CA VAL A 40 12.50 -2.18 34.04
C VAL A 40 13.05 -2.33 32.62
N LEU A 41 13.49 -1.24 32.02
CA LEU A 41 14.36 -1.30 30.85
C LEU A 41 15.82 -1.26 31.32
N ARG A 42 16.64 -2.14 30.76
CA ARG A 42 18.09 -2.26 31.03
C ARG A 42 18.88 -2.04 29.76
N LEU A 43 20.14 -1.64 29.91
CA LEU A 43 21.09 -1.54 28.80
C LEU A 43 21.93 -2.80 28.76
N ALA A 44 22.23 -3.28 27.55
CA ALA A 44 23.24 -4.27 27.29
C ALA A 44 24.09 -3.86 26.09
N THR A 45 25.36 -4.25 26.07
CA THR A 45 26.30 -3.88 25.01
C THR A 45 26.87 -5.12 24.33
N SER A 46 27.24 -4.98 23.06
CA SER A 46 27.87 -6.04 22.28
C SER A 46 28.91 -5.47 21.31
N SER A 47 29.94 -6.25 20.99
CA SER A 47 30.92 -5.96 19.94
C SER A 47 30.62 -6.65 18.59
N ASP A 48 29.64 -7.57 18.55
CA ASP A 48 29.30 -8.37 17.37
C ASP A 48 27.80 -8.33 17.01
N GLY A 49 26.99 -7.70 17.87
CA GLY A 49 25.54 -7.65 17.74
C GLY A 49 24.89 -9.01 17.96
N LEU A 50 25.59 -10.01 18.50
CA LEU A 50 25.07 -11.36 18.71
C LEU A 50 25.11 -11.73 20.20
N ARG A 51 26.22 -11.46 20.88
CA ARG A 51 26.39 -11.72 22.32
C ARG A 51 26.38 -10.40 23.07
N PHE A 52 25.40 -10.24 23.95
CA PHE A 52 25.25 -9.04 24.75
C PHE A 52 25.64 -9.32 26.20
N SER A 53 26.38 -8.38 26.78
CA SER A 53 26.68 -8.35 28.21
C SER A 53 25.87 -7.25 28.86
N GLU A 54 25.18 -7.58 29.94
CA GLU A 54 24.42 -6.62 30.74
C GLU A 54 25.30 -6.11 31.89
N PRO A 55 25.70 -4.83 31.89
CA PRO A 55 26.46 -4.24 33.00
C PRO A 55 25.63 -4.06 34.29
N GLY A 56 24.32 -4.34 34.25
CA GLY A 56 23.40 -4.11 35.37
C GLY A 56 22.85 -2.68 35.44
N GLU A 57 23.06 -1.87 34.39
CA GLU A 57 22.54 -0.50 34.32
C GLU A 57 21.04 -0.49 33.99
N VAL A 58 20.26 0.13 34.87
CA VAL A 58 18.84 0.38 34.65
C VAL A 58 18.71 1.63 33.77
N PHE A 59 18.11 1.50 32.59
CA PHE A 59 17.78 2.63 31.74
C PHE A 59 16.66 3.45 32.39
N VAL A 60 15.47 2.86 32.52
CA VAL A 60 14.28 3.48 33.13
C VAL A 60 13.45 2.43 33.87
N ARG A 61 12.83 2.81 34.99
CA ARG A 61 11.91 1.96 35.75
C ARG A 61 10.48 2.14 35.24
N GLY A 62 9.70 1.07 35.15
CA GLY A 62 8.32 1.13 34.63
C GLY A 62 8.22 1.30 33.11
N GLY A 63 9.35 1.22 32.41
CA GLY A 63 9.39 1.18 30.96
C GLY A 63 9.20 -0.24 30.42
N SER A 64 8.68 -0.34 29.20
CA SER A 64 8.52 -1.58 28.44
C SER A 64 8.52 -1.31 26.94
N ALA A 65 8.56 -2.38 26.12
CA ALA A 65 8.46 -2.33 24.66
C ALA A 65 9.32 -1.20 24.03
N PRO A 66 10.65 -1.21 24.25
CA PRO A 66 11.51 -0.19 23.68
C PRO A 66 11.60 -0.33 22.15
N ALA A 67 11.86 0.79 21.51
CA ALA A 67 12.36 0.93 20.15
C ALA A 67 13.62 1.80 20.19
N LEU A 68 14.62 1.46 19.40
CA LEU A 68 15.92 2.11 19.41
C LEU A 68 16.43 2.23 17.98
N VAL A 69 16.89 3.42 17.62
CA VAL A 69 17.44 3.70 16.30
C VAL A 69 18.64 4.65 16.43
N ARG A 70 19.60 4.51 15.51
CA ARG A 70 20.71 5.45 15.36
C ARG A 70 20.38 6.40 14.20
N LEU A 71 20.39 7.70 14.48
CA LEU A 71 20.18 8.76 13.50
C LEU A 71 21.43 8.98 12.64
N GLU A 72 21.28 9.64 11.50
CA GLU A 72 22.40 9.97 10.60
C GLU A 72 23.48 10.84 11.28
N SER A 73 23.05 11.73 12.19
CA SER A 73 23.94 12.52 13.05
C SER A 73 24.80 11.67 14.00
N GLY A 74 24.51 10.37 14.11
CA GLY A 74 25.17 9.43 15.01
C GLY A 74 24.54 9.35 16.40
N GLU A 75 23.58 10.21 16.71
CA GLU A 75 22.78 10.16 17.94
C GLU A 75 21.89 8.90 18.00
N LEU A 76 21.53 8.49 19.21
CA LEU A 76 20.54 7.44 19.45
C LEU A 76 19.22 8.06 19.87
N LEU A 77 18.11 7.56 19.30
CA LEU A 77 16.75 7.86 19.72
C LEU A 77 16.11 6.57 20.27
N ALA A 78 15.69 6.62 21.53
CA ALA A 78 14.92 5.57 22.17
C ALA A 78 13.48 6.04 22.39
N VAL A 79 12.51 5.22 21.98
CA VAL A 79 11.07 5.43 22.28
C VAL A 79 10.56 4.20 23.00
N PHE A 80 9.79 4.35 24.07
CA PHE A 80 9.34 3.23 24.89
C PHE A 80 7.96 3.50 25.51
N GLU A 81 7.26 2.43 25.86
CA GLU A 81 6.05 2.53 26.68
C GLU A 81 6.42 2.80 28.13
N TYR A 82 5.64 3.62 28.81
CA TYR A 82 5.78 3.87 30.23
C TYR A 82 4.44 3.73 30.95
N ALA A 83 4.42 2.91 31.99
CA ALA A 83 3.25 2.75 32.85
C ALA A 83 3.13 3.97 33.79
N THR A 84 2.25 4.92 33.47
CA THR A 84 1.93 6.03 34.36
C THR A 84 1.04 5.57 35.51
N LYS A 85 1.27 6.09 36.72
CA LYS A 85 0.43 5.86 37.90
C LYS A 85 -0.92 6.59 37.86
N THR A 86 -1.24 7.27 36.75
CA THR A 86 -2.47 8.06 36.61
C THR A 86 -3.71 7.18 36.76
N ASP A 87 -4.80 7.74 37.29
CA ASP A 87 -6.10 7.08 37.57
C ASP A 87 -6.75 6.38 36.36
N ASN A 88 -6.18 6.51 35.16
CA ASN A 88 -6.56 5.76 33.98
C ASN A 88 -5.49 4.72 33.62
N PRO A 89 -5.54 3.49 34.19
CA PRO A 89 -4.62 2.40 33.85
C PRO A 89 -4.69 1.97 32.37
N ASN A 90 -5.63 2.50 31.59
CA ASN A 90 -5.73 2.24 30.15
C ASN A 90 -4.95 3.23 29.28
N LYS A 91 -4.37 4.30 29.83
CA LYS A 91 -3.47 5.22 29.11
C LYS A 91 -2.01 4.78 29.24
N SER A 92 -1.58 3.81 28.43
CA SER A 92 -0.13 3.68 28.14
C SER A 92 0.29 4.92 27.34
N SER A 93 1.42 5.51 27.72
CA SER A 93 1.99 6.68 27.04
C SER A 93 3.36 6.32 26.52
N LEU A 94 3.66 6.78 25.30
CA LEU A 94 5.00 6.67 24.73
C LEU A 94 5.88 7.81 25.25
N TYR A 95 7.13 7.48 25.57
CA TYR A 95 8.15 8.45 25.96
C TYR A 95 9.38 8.28 25.07
N ALA A 96 10.06 9.38 24.79
CA ALA A 96 11.30 9.40 24.02
C ALA A 96 12.47 9.91 24.88
N SER A 97 13.67 9.38 24.63
CA SER A 97 14.94 9.88 25.17
C SER A 97 16.03 9.79 24.10
N ARG A 98 16.97 10.74 24.10
CA ARG A 98 18.06 10.83 23.13
C ARG A 98 19.43 10.73 23.80
N SER A 99 20.38 10.15 23.09
CA SER A 99 21.79 10.12 23.49
C SER A 99 22.68 10.63 22.37
N LYS A 100 23.57 11.58 22.69
CA LYS A 100 24.56 12.15 21.76
C LYS A 100 25.91 11.44 21.82
N ASP A 101 26.10 10.53 22.78
CA ASP A 101 27.40 9.93 23.12
C ASP A 101 27.37 8.39 23.08
N ALA A 102 26.57 7.86 22.15
CA ALA A 102 26.40 6.43 21.91
C ALA A 102 25.86 5.64 23.13
N GLY A 103 24.95 6.25 23.87
CA GLY A 103 24.18 5.62 24.94
C GLY A 103 24.82 5.71 26.32
N LYS A 104 25.90 6.48 26.50
CA LYS A 104 26.54 6.66 27.81
C LYS A 104 25.72 7.61 28.69
N THR A 105 25.21 8.69 28.11
CA THR A 105 24.29 9.62 28.76
C THR A 105 23.06 9.84 27.91
N TRP A 106 21.96 10.17 28.58
CA TRP A 106 20.64 10.26 27.99
C TRP A 106 19.94 11.53 28.46
N LEU A 107 19.24 12.21 27.55
CA LEU A 107 18.38 13.33 27.91
C LEU A 107 17.18 12.85 28.74
N PRO A 108 16.68 13.69 29.68
CA PRO A 108 15.46 13.37 30.42
C PRO A 108 14.32 12.99 29.47
N PRO A 109 13.59 11.88 29.71
CA PRO A 109 12.57 11.42 28.78
C PRO A 109 11.41 12.40 28.70
N ARG A 110 10.85 12.56 27.51
CA ARG A 110 9.67 13.41 27.26
C ARG A 110 8.52 12.59 26.70
N PRO A 111 7.26 12.92 27.04
CA PRO A 111 6.10 12.31 26.39
C PRO A 111 6.15 12.52 24.88
N VAL A 112 5.72 11.52 24.12
CA VAL A 112 5.56 11.60 22.67
C VAL A 112 4.16 12.08 22.32
N GLY A 113 4.06 13.16 21.55
CA GLY A 113 2.82 13.67 20.96
C GLY A 113 2.63 13.15 19.54
N ILE A 114 1.39 12.76 19.18
CA ILE A 114 1.04 12.32 17.81
C ILE A 114 -0.14 13.16 17.32
N ARG A 115 0.13 14.16 16.48
CA ARG A 115 -0.88 15.03 15.89
C ARG A 115 -1.74 14.24 14.90
N GLY A 116 -3.06 14.40 15.01
CA GLY A 116 -4.05 13.73 14.15
C GLY A 116 -4.54 12.37 14.66
N LEU A 117 -3.97 11.86 15.76
CA LEU A 117 -4.45 10.64 16.39
C LEU A 117 -5.68 10.92 17.28
N ALA A 118 -6.65 10.00 17.29
CA ALA A 118 -7.82 10.13 18.15
C ALA A 118 -7.47 9.93 19.64
N ASP A 119 -7.89 10.87 20.49
CA ASP A 119 -7.58 10.93 21.94
C ASP A 119 -7.93 9.68 22.75
N LYS A 120 -8.87 8.87 22.23
CA LYS A 120 -9.37 7.68 22.92
C LYS A 120 -8.48 6.46 22.69
N LEU A 121 -7.63 6.43 21.67
CA LEU A 121 -6.86 5.23 21.35
C LEU A 121 -5.73 5.01 22.36
N ARG A 122 -5.55 3.76 22.79
CA ARG A 122 -4.34 3.34 23.50
C ARG A 122 -3.24 3.12 22.47
N ILE A 123 -2.11 3.78 22.66
CA ILE A 123 -0.90 3.59 21.86
C ILE A 123 0.11 2.72 22.60
N GLY A 124 0.92 1.97 21.87
CA GLY A 124 2.00 1.18 22.44
C GLY A 124 2.86 0.49 21.38
N ARG A 125 3.89 -0.22 21.86
CA ARG A 125 4.75 -1.12 21.09
C ARG A 125 5.34 -0.44 19.86
N PRO A 126 6.08 0.66 20.05
CA PRO A 126 6.68 1.40 18.95
C PRO A 126 7.74 0.53 18.25
N THR A 127 7.95 0.80 16.97
CA THR A 127 9.15 0.43 16.22
C THR A 127 9.56 1.61 15.35
N LEU A 128 10.87 1.86 15.22
CA LEU A 128 11.41 3.06 14.59
C LEU A 128 12.22 2.68 13.35
N VAL A 129 12.06 3.46 12.29
CA VAL A 129 12.83 3.35 11.04
C VAL A 129 13.33 4.75 10.66
N VAL A 130 14.62 4.88 10.35
CA VAL A 130 15.14 6.10 9.70
C VAL A 130 14.81 6.02 8.22
N MET A 131 14.14 7.05 7.70
CA MET A 131 13.83 7.20 6.28
C MET A 131 15.02 7.80 5.54
N PRO A 132 15.15 7.60 4.22
CA PRO A 132 16.22 8.22 3.41
C PRO A 132 16.25 9.76 3.49
N SER A 133 15.13 10.40 3.82
CA SER A 133 15.03 11.84 4.07
C SER A 133 15.63 12.29 5.43
N GLY A 134 16.07 11.36 6.27
CA GLY A 134 16.52 11.61 7.63
C GLY A 134 15.37 11.78 8.64
N LEU A 135 14.11 11.76 8.19
CA LEU A 135 12.95 11.66 9.09
C LEU A 135 12.92 10.30 9.78
N VAL A 136 12.31 10.26 10.97
CA VAL A 136 12.08 9.00 11.69
C VAL A 136 10.60 8.64 11.59
N ARG A 137 10.32 7.47 11.03
CA ARG A 137 9.00 6.89 10.98
C ARG A 137 8.83 5.92 12.15
N MET A 138 7.74 6.08 12.88
CA MET A 138 7.31 5.17 13.94
C MET A 138 6.12 4.37 13.45
N TYR A 139 6.18 3.05 13.55
CA TYR A 139 4.98 2.21 13.53
C TYR A 139 4.62 1.85 14.97
N PHE A 140 3.33 1.85 15.29
CA PHE A 140 2.86 1.61 16.64
C PHE A 140 1.51 0.92 16.63
N THR A 141 1.24 0.17 17.69
CA THR A 141 -0.04 -0.49 17.89
C THR A 141 -1.03 0.48 18.50
N THR A 142 -2.22 0.56 17.91
CA THR A 142 -3.38 1.21 18.49
C THR A 142 -4.43 0.18 18.88
N ALA A 143 -5.11 0.43 20.00
CA ALA A 143 -6.27 -0.34 20.40
C ALA A 143 -7.31 0.61 21.01
N GLU A 144 -8.59 0.38 20.71
CA GLU A 144 -9.65 1.07 21.42
C GLU A 144 -9.66 0.64 22.90
N PRO A 145 -9.95 1.55 23.85
CA PRO A 145 -10.21 1.18 25.22
C PRO A 145 -11.43 0.27 25.20
N THR A 146 -11.24 -1.00 25.53
CA THR A 146 -12.35 -1.94 25.54
C THR A 146 -13.26 -1.59 26.71
N ASP A 147 -14.42 -1.00 26.43
CA ASP A 147 -15.58 -1.21 27.29
C ASP A 147 -15.90 -2.72 27.19
N ARG A 148 -15.70 -3.44 28.30
CA ARG A 148 -15.70 -4.92 28.37
C ARG A 148 -16.92 -5.59 27.72
N ALA A 149 -17.99 -4.85 27.47
CA ALA A 149 -19.24 -5.35 26.89
C ALA A 149 -19.34 -5.30 25.35
N ARG A 150 -18.47 -4.56 24.62
CA ARG A 150 -18.67 -4.34 23.16
C ARG A 150 -17.40 -4.41 22.28
N ALA A 151 -16.27 -4.86 22.81
CA ALA A 151 -15.00 -4.90 22.08
C ALA A 151 -15.00 -5.85 20.86
N ARG A 152 -15.47 -5.35 19.72
CA ARG A 152 -15.33 -5.97 18.39
C ARG A 152 -14.12 -5.42 17.62
N THR A 153 -13.54 -4.31 18.06
CA THR A 153 -12.44 -3.63 17.38
C THR A 153 -11.10 -4.27 17.79
N GLY A 154 -10.43 -4.90 16.81
CA GLY A 154 -9.09 -5.47 17.00
C GLY A 154 -8.02 -4.39 17.12
N ALA A 155 -6.82 -4.79 17.53
CA ALA A 155 -5.66 -3.91 17.45
C ALA A 155 -5.33 -3.60 15.98
N SER A 156 -4.83 -2.39 15.72
CA SER A 156 -4.32 -2.01 14.40
C SER A 156 -2.92 -1.42 14.50
N ILE A 157 -2.10 -1.61 13.46
CA ILE A 157 -0.81 -0.93 13.32
C ILE A 157 -1.05 0.38 12.56
N GLN A 158 -0.58 1.48 13.11
CA GLN A 158 -0.57 2.80 12.49
C GLN A 158 0.86 3.31 12.35
N SER A 159 1.05 4.38 11.58
CA SER A 159 2.35 5.02 11.40
C SER A 159 2.30 6.52 11.66
N ALA A 160 3.41 7.10 12.11
CA ALA A 160 3.60 8.53 12.24
C ALA A 160 5.07 8.90 12.00
N VAL A 161 5.34 10.13 11.56
CA VAL A 161 6.68 10.62 11.23
C VAL A 161 7.09 11.78 12.14
N THR A 162 8.38 11.88 12.46
CA THR A 162 8.95 12.95 13.28
C THR A 162 10.30 13.43 12.77
N ARG A 163 10.65 14.65 13.15
CA ARG A 163 11.96 15.29 12.92
C ARG A 163 12.76 15.53 14.19
N ASP A 164 12.20 15.26 15.37
CA ASP A 164 12.80 15.57 16.67
C ASP A 164 12.69 14.44 17.71
N GLY A 165 11.81 13.46 17.47
CA GLY A 165 11.60 12.31 18.34
C GLY A 165 10.53 12.49 19.40
N ILE A 166 9.89 13.67 19.48
CA ILE A 166 8.85 13.99 20.48
C ILE A 166 7.53 14.39 19.83
N GLU A 167 7.56 15.15 18.74
CA GLU A 167 6.38 15.59 18.01
C GLU A 167 6.26 14.78 16.71
N TYR A 168 5.20 13.97 16.62
CA TYR A 168 4.91 13.14 15.46
C TYR A 168 3.66 13.63 14.73
N ARG A 169 3.66 13.47 13.40
CA ARG A 169 2.48 13.64 12.55
C ARG A 169 2.00 12.27 12.08
N LEU A 170 0.72 11.97 12.32
CA LEU A 170 0.11 10.71 11.90
C LEU A 170 0.14 10.56 10.38
N ASP A 171 0.60 9.41 9.88
CA ASP A 171 0.42 9.01 8.48
C ASP A 171 -0.92 8.28 8.35
N ARG A 172 -1.89 8.95 7.72
CA ARG A 172 -3.27 8.44 7.58
C ARG A 172 -3.40 7.27 6.62
N GLN A 173 -2.41 7.07 5.74
CA GLN A 173 -2.45 5.97 4.76
C GLN A 173 -2.10 4.62 5.39
N VAL A 174 -1.36 4.61 6.51
CA VAL A 174 -0.98 3.37 7.19
C VAL A 174 -2.02 2.99 8.24
N ARG A 175 -2.86 2.01 7.89
CA ARG A 175 -3.70 1.30 8.85
C ARG A 175 -3.77 -0.17 8.51
N ILE A 176 -3.14 -1.00 9.35
CA ILE A 176 -3.13 -2.45 9.17
C ILE A 176 -3.88 -3.09 10.33
N ASP A 177 -5.06 -3.60 10.05
CA ASP A 177 -5.86 -4.32 11.05
C ASP A 177 -5.21 -5.68 11.37
N VAL A 178 -4.92 -5.90 12.65
CA VAL A 178 -4.30 -7.16 13.10
C VAL A 178 -5.41 -8.18 13.26
N GLN A 179 -5.68 -8.94 12.20
CA GLN A 179 -6.70 -9.98 12.20
C GLN A 179 -6.30 -11.13 13.16
N GLY A 180 -6.90 -11.18 14.34
CA GLY A 180 -6.95 -12.42 15.11
C GLY A 180 -8.05 -13.31 14.58
N LYS A 181 -7.72 -14.26 13.69
CA LYS A 181 -8.66 -15.34 13.38
C LYS A 181 -8.84 -16.18 14.65
N SER A 182 -9.87 -15.87 15.43
CA SER A 182 -10.45 -16.84 16.37
C SER A 182 -11.09 -17.94 15.51
N SER A 183 -10.31 -18.98 15.17
CA SER A 183 -10.79 -20.11 14.35
C SER A 183 -11.81 -21.00 15.07
N THR A 184 -12.10 -20.69 16.34
CA THR A 184 -13.15 -21.32 17.13
C THR A 184 -14.13 -20.21 17.50
N GLY A 185 -15.36 -20.23 17.01
CA GLY A 185 -16.39 -19.18 17.14
C GLY A 185 -16.82 -18.78 18.57
N GLY A 186 -15.95 -18.91 19.57
CA GLY A 186 -16.06 -18.29 20.88
C GLY A 186 -15.46 -16.89 20.88
N SER A 187 -16.17 -15.99 21.55
CA SER A 187 -15.84 -14.58 21.83
C SER A 187 -14.59 -14.42 22.72
N ALA A 188 -13.44 -14.96 22.31
CA ALA A 188 -12.16 -14.64 22.91
C ALA A 188 -11.62 -13.39 22.21
N GLY A 189 -11.78 -12.23 22.85
CA GLY A 189 -11.28 -10.95 22.36
C GLY A 189 -9.79 -11.04 22.02
N THR A 190 -9.42 -10.50 20.87
CA THR A 190 -8.02 -10.33 20.46
C THR A 190 -7.30 -9.49 21.50
N SER A 191 -6.20 -10.02 22.04
CA SER A 191 -5.36 -9.26 22.96
C SER A 191 -4.85 -8.00 22.25
N PRO A 192 -4.87 -6.80 22.88
CA PRO A 192 -4.37 -5.53 22.33
C PRO A 192 -2.84 -5.48 22.22
N ALA A 193 -2.22 -6.63 21.98
CA ALA A 193 -0.80 -6.92 22.11
C ALA A 193 -0.21 -7.35 20.76
N ALA A 194 -0.65 -6.74 19.66
CA ALA A 194 0.08 -6.83 18.40
C ALA A 194 1.46 -6.17 18.57
N ARG A 195 2.52 -6.81 18.08
CA ARG A 195 3.84 -6.18 17.91
C ARG A 195 4.09 -6.00 16.43
N CYS A 196 4.83 -4.95 16.10
CA CYS A 196 5.35 -4.78 14.77
C CYS A 196 6.84 -4.45 14.82
N VAL A 197 7.56 -4.86 13.77
CA VAL A 197 8.93 -4.43 13.50
C VAL A 197 9.02 -4.06 12.03
N ALA A 198 9.53 -2.87 11.76
CA ALA A 198 9.74 -2.37 10.41
C ALA A 198 11.24 -2.23 10.12
N PHE A 199 11.65 -2.52 8.89
CA PHE A 199 13.03 -2.32 8.42
C PHE A 199 13.09 -2.23 6.90
N TRP A 200 14.11 -1.56 6.37
CA TRP A 200 14.38 -1.51 4.93
C TRP A 200 15.19 -2.72 4.47
N THR A 201 14.81 -3.27 3.32
CA THR A 201 15.66 -4.10 2.47
C THR A 201 16.12 -3.29 1.27
N ASP A 202 17.06 -3.81 0.49
CA ASP A 202 17.55 -3.16 -0.74
C ASP A 202 16.43 -2.84 -1.76
N LYS A 203 15.26 -3.49 -1.64
CA LYS A 203 14.17 -3.37 -2.63
C LYS A 203 12.91 -2.71 -2.09
N GLN A 204 12.66 -2.80 -0.79
CA GLN A 204 11.39 -2.45 -0.19
C GLN A 204 11.48 -2.42 1.35
N MET A 205 10.56 -1.72 1.98
CA MET A 205 10.30 -1.83 3.40
C MET A 205 9.56 -3.14 3.71
N MET A 206 9.97 -3.75 4.83
CA MET A 206 9.36 -4.93 5.42
C MET A 206 8.71 -4.53 6.73
N LEU A 207 7.48 -4.99 6.97
CA LEU A 207 6.79 -4.87 8.25
C LEU A 207 6.36 -6.25 8.73
N LEU A 208 6.95 -6.70 9.84
CA LEU A 208 6.62 -7.96 10.50
C LEU A 208 5.64 -7.68 11.63
N VAL A 209 4.45 -8.26 11.59
CA VAL A 209 3.41 -8.09 12.61
C VAL A 209 3.13 -9.42 13.29
N SER A 210 3.27 -9.47 14.61
CA SER A 210 2.95 -10.66 15.41
C SER A 210 1.79 -10.39 16.36
N GLY A 211 0.74 -11.19 16.27
CA GLY A 211 -0.31 -11.23 17.30
C GLY A 211 0.12 -12.07 18.50
N GLU A 212 -0.07 -11.56 19.72
CA GLU A 212 0.05 -12.38 20.92
C GLU A 212 -1.23 -13.18 21.16
N THR A 213 -1.16 -14.50 21.01
CA THR A 213 -2.24 -15.39 21.47
C THR A 213 -1.97 -15.79 22.92
N SER A 214 -2.66 -15.15 23.86
CA SER A 214 -2.67 -15.62 25.25
C SER A 214 -3.37 -16.97 25.29
N SER A 215 -2.62 -18.06 25.48
CA SER A 215 -3.26 -19.34 25.83
C SER A 215 -3.51 -19.34 27.35
N SER A 216 -4.73 -19.69 27.76
CA SER A 216 -5.11 -19.81 29.16
C SER A 216 -4.37 -20.93 29.91
N ALA A 217 -3.64 -21.79 29.19
CA ALA A 217 -2.95 -22.96 29.73
C ALA A 217 -1.46 -22.72 30.07
N GLY A 218 -1.08 -21.49 30.44
CA GLY A 218 0.24 -21.18 31.01
C GLY A 218 1.42 -21.17 30.02
N GLY A 219 1.16 -21.33 28.71
CA GLY A 219 2.19 -21.20 27.67
C GLY A 219 1.75 -20.23 26.59
N SER A 220 2.36 -19.04 26.50
CA SER A 220 2.16 -18.16 25.36
C SER A 220 2.65 -18.88 24.09
N ARG A 221 1.73 -19.24 23.19
CA ARG A 221 2.10 -19.65 21.84
C ARG A 221 2.30 -18.38 21.05
N ALA A 222 3.48 -18.24 20.44
CA ALA A 222 3.70 -17.17 19.48
C ALA A 222 2.68 -17.32 18.35
N GLY A 223 1.91 -16.26 18.11
CA GLY A 223 1.03 -16.20 16.94
C GLY A 223 1.86 -16.25 15.65
N ALA A 224 1.22 -16.63 14.55
CA ALA A 224 1.87 -16.53 13.25
C ALA A 224 2.31 -15.08 13.00
N VAL A 225 3.52 -14.91 12.50
CA VAL A 225 4.02 -13.61 12.07
C VAL A 225 3.49 -13.35 10.68
N GLN A 226 2.75 -12.25 10.54
CA GLN A 226 2.35 -11.72 9.26
C GLN A 226 3.47 -10.82 8.73
N GLN A 227 3.78 -10.97 7.46
CA GLN A 227 4.83 -10.20 6.81
C GLN A 227 4.21 -9.37 5.70
N PHE A 228 4.32 -8.05 5.82
CA PHE A 228 3.88 -7.09 4.83
C PHE A 228 5.11 -6.49 4.15
N THR A 229 4.95 -6.12 2.88
CA THR A 229 5.97 -5.41 2.12
C THR A 229 5.41 -4.09 1.62
N SER A 230 6.26 -3.08 1.47
CA SER A 230 5.89 -1.75 1.03
C SER A 230 7.07 -1.08 0.32
N ARG A 231 6.84 -0.35 -0.78
CA ARG A 231 7.93 0.38 -1.47
C ARG A 231 8.22 1.74 -0.82
N ASP A 232 7.22 2.32 -0.16
CA ASP A 232 7.23 3.68 0.39
C ASP A 232 7.13 3.70 1.93
N GLY A 233 6.86 2.56 2.56
CA GLY A 233 6.54 2.48 3.99
C GLY A 233 5.12 2.96 4.34
N ARG A 234 4.27 3.22 3.35
CA ARG A 234 2.92 3.76 3.51
C ARG A 234 1.86 2.77 3.04
N THR A 235 2.04 2.24 1.84
CA THR A 235 1.14 1.27 1.23
C THR A 235 1.73 -0.12 1.38
N PHE A 236 1.04 -0.99 2.12
CA PHE A 236 1.47 -2.35 2.40
C PHE A 236 0.63 -3.38 1.64
N TRP A 237 1.29 -4.31 0.95
CA TRP A 237 0.60 -5.39 0.24
C TRP A 237 0.28 -6.59 1.15
N ALA A 238 -0.66 -7.41 0.69
CA ALA A 238 -1.25 -8.52 1.44
C ALA A 238 -0.19 -9.40 2.11
N PRO A 239 -0.41 -9.80 3.38
CA PRO A 239 0.65 -10.41 4.16
C PRO A 239 0.95 -11.83 3.69
N ASP A 240 2.24 -12.15 3.54
CA ASP A 240 2.69 -13.53 3.53
C ASP A 240 2.78 -14.06 4.98
N ARG A 241 2.55 -15.35 5.17
CA ARG A 241 2.64 -15.99 6.49
C ARG A 241 4.07 -16.46 6.73
N ALA A 242 4.81 -15.71 7.54
CA ALA A 242 6.11 -16.15 8.02
C ALA A 242 5.95 -17.16 9.18
N ARG A 243 6.54 -18.35 9.01
CA ARG A 243 6.61 -19.37 10.07
C ARG A 243 7.73 -19.04 11.05
N GLN A 244 7.51 -18.03 11.90
CA GLN A 244 8.42 -17.69 12.99
C GLN A 244 7.79 -18.01 14.34
N ALA A 245 8.61 -18.53 15.26
CA ALA A 245 8.21 -18.80 16.64
C ALA A 245 8.92 -17.83 17.58
N GLY A 246 8.20 -17.39 18.61
CA GLY A 246 8.60 -16.38 19.60
C GLY A 246 8.01 -15.00 19.30
N SER A 247 8.20 -14.07 20.23
CA SER A 247 7.70 -12.70 20.07
C SER A 247 8.78 -11.82 19.45
N ILE A 248 8.47 -11.14 18.35
CA ILE A 248 9.44 -10.31 17.63
C ILE A 248 9.77 -9.07 18.46
N GLY A 249 11.07 -8.81 18.66
CA GLY A 249 11.58 -7.60 19.32
C GLY A 249 12.03 -6.54 18.31
N HIS A 250 13.06 -6.84 17.52
CA HIS A 250 13.71 -5.85 16.63
C HIS A 250 14.43 -6.53 15.44
N VAL A 251 14.67 -5.80 14.34
CA VAL A 251 15.49 -6.24 13.22
C VAL A 251 16.60 -5.22 12.96
N LEU A 252 17.85 -5.69 13.01
CA LEU A 252 19.06 -4.90 12.80
C LEU A 252 19.66 -5.22 11.42
N GLN A 253 19.95 -4.20 10.62
CA GLN A 253 20.76 -4.35 9.40
C GLN A 253 22.25 -4.40 9.77
N LEU A 254 22.98 -5.42 9.31
CA LEU A 254 24.37 -5.68 9.69
C LEU A 254 25.37 -5.06 8.71
N ASP A 255 25.24 -5.35 7.42
CA ASP A 255 26.24 -5.04 6.37
C ASP A 255 25.58 -4.62 5.04
N GLY A 256 24.37 -4.08 5.10
CA GLY A 256 23.57 -3.74 3.92
C GLY A 256 22.78 -4.93 3.37
N ARG A 257 23.36 -6.13 3.39
CA ARG A 257 22.80 -7.34 2.75
C ARG A 257 22.21 -8.37 3.72
N HIS A 258 22.57 -8.25 5.00
CA HIS A 258 22.10 -9.15 6.03
C HIS A 258 21.32 -8.40 7.11
N TRP A 259 20.26 -9.07 7.58
CA TRP A 259 19.41 -8.60 8.66
C TRP A 259 19.41 -9.63 9.79
N ARG A 260 19.45 -9.14 11.02
CA ARG A 260 19.36 -9.96 12.24
C ARG A 260 18.10 -9.58 13.01
N MET A 261 17.18 -10.52 13.14
CA MET A 261 15.98 -10.40 13.97
C MET A 261 16.27 -10.87 15.39
N TYR A 262 15.89 -10.09 16.38
CA TYR A 262 15.90 -10.46 17.79
C TYR A 262 14.50 -10.85 18.24
N ILE A 263 14.39 -12.00 18.90
CA ILE A 263 13.13 -12.62 19.31
C ILE A 263 13.19 -12.96 20.79
N SER A 264 12.14 -12.62 21.52
CA SER A 264 11.96 -13.02 22.92
C SER A 264 11.25 -14.37 23.02
N SER A 265 11.86 -15.30 23.74
CA SER A 265 11.29 -16.62 24.03
C SER A 265 11.83 -17.14 25.37
N GLY A 266 10.97 -17.71 26.22
CA GLY A 266 11.40 -18.34 27.48
C GLY A 266 12.20 -17.43 28.42
N GLY A 267 11.96 -16.11 28.40
CA GLY A 267 12.72 -15.14 29.20
C GLY A 267 14.14 -14.87 28.70
N ALA A 268 14.47 -15.24 27.46
CA ALA A 268 15.74 -14.92 26.82
C ALA A 268 15.52 -14.26 25.45
N ILE A 269 16.55 -13.57 24.98
CA ILE A 269 16.63 -13.03 23.63
C ILE A 269 17.42 -14.01 22.77
N TYR A 270 16.87 -14.38 21.64
CA TYR A 270 17.51 -15.17 20.59
C TYR A 270 17.60 -14.35 19.32
N SER A 271 18.47 -14.74 18.39
CA SER A 271 18.58 -14.10 17.09
C SER A 271 18.35 -15.05 15.92
N ARG A 272 17.90 -14.46 14.80
CA ARG A 272 17.81 -15.12 13.51
C ARG A 272 18.44 -14.23 12.43
N LEU A 273 19.18 -14.83 11.52
CA LEU A 273 19.82 -14.15 10.39
C LEU A 273 19.00 -14.34 9.11
N SER A 274 18.95 -13.32 8.26
CA SER A 274 18.37 -13.37 6.93
C SER A 274 19.24 -12.60 5.94
N SER A 275 19.28 -13.07 4.69
CA SER A 275 19.94 -12.40 3.56
C SER A 275 18.94 -11.78 2.58
N ASP A 276 17.63 -11.90 2.84
CA ASP A 276 16.56 -11.41 1.96
C ASP A 276 15.43 -10.69 2.72
N GLY A 277 15.45 -10.70 4.06
CA GLY A 277 14.38 -10.21 4.92
C GLY A 277 13.15 -11.13 5.01
N LEU A 278 13.12 -12.23 4.24
CA LEU A 278 11.98 -13.14 4.10
C LEU A 278 12.24 -14.47 4.84
N ARG A 279 13.45 -15.02 4.67
CA ARG A 279 13.86 -16.32 5.19
C ARG A 279 14.83 -16.12 6.34
N TRP A 280 14.51 -16.71 7.48
CA TRP A 280 15.24 -16.49 8.73
C TRP A 280 15.80 -17.80 9.30
N GLN A 281 17.11 -17.83 9.49
CA GLN A 281 17.84 -18.95 10.08
C GLN A 281 18.19 -18.63 11.54
N GLY A 282 17.87 -19.54 12.46
CA GLY A 282 18.23 -19.37 13.88
C GLY A 282 19.75 -19.39 14.09
N GLU A 283 20.24 -18.43 14.87
CA GLU A 283 21.64 -18.43 15.33
C GLU A 283 21.76 -19.16 16.68
N SER A 284 22.94 -19.70 16.98
CA SER A 284 23.12 -20.59 18.14
C SER A 284 23.16 -19.85 19.49
N GLY A 285 22.39 -20.35 20.46
CA GLY A 285 22.39 -19.89 21.85
C GLY A 285 21.66 -18.56 22.07
N ALA A 286 21.43 -18.20 23.34
CA ALA A 286 20.80 -16.93 23.70
C ALA A 286 21.76 -15.75 23.47
N CYS A 287 21.24 -14.65 22.91
CA CYS A 287 21.95 -13.38 22.79
C CYS A 287 22.08 -12.70 24.15
N LEU A 288 21.01 -12.79 24.95
CA LEU A 288 20.91 -12.28 26.31
C LEU A 288 19.92 -13.14 27.12
N LYS A 289 20.25 -13.43 28.38
CA LYS A 289 19.35 -14.14 29.30
C LYS A 289 18.56 -13.13 30.14
N ASN A 290 17.38 -13.52 30.62
CA ASN A 290 16.50 -12.70 31.48
C ASN A 290 16.02 -11.40 30.82
N GLY A 291 15.77 -11.44 29.52
CA GLY A 291 15.38 -10.29 28.71
C GLY A 291 14.16 -10.56 27.84
N LEU A 292 13.36 -9.52 27.64
CA LEU A 292 12.18 -9.44 26.78
C LEU A 292 12.28 -8.16 25.93
N ASP A 293 11.61 -8.14 24.79
CA ASP A 293 11.37 -6.93 23.98
C ASP A 293 12.65 -6.17 23.65
N ALA A 294 13.61 -6.86 23.04
CA ALA A 294 14.89 -6.25 22.70
C ALA A 294 14.73 -5.20 21.59
N ALA A 295 15.38 -4.05 21.76
CA ALA A 295 15.59 -3.04 20.72
C ALA A 295 17.09 -2.77 20.57
N VAL A 296 17.63 -2.92 19.36
CA VAL A 296 19.07 -2.92 19.12
C VAL A 296 19.45 -1.86 18.10
N ALA A 297 20.50 -1.09 18.37
CA ALA A 297 21.07 -0.15 17.41
C ALA A 297 22.60 -0.16 17.43
N PRO A 298 23.26 0.20 16.32
CA PRO A 298 24.69 0.46 16.31
C PRO A 298 25.03 1.63 17.24
N ALA A 299 26.05 1.48 18.08
CA ALA A 299 26.57 2.49 19.00
C ALA A 299 27.94 3.04 18.54
N GLY A 300 28.25 2.91 17.25
CA GLY A 300 29.54 3.31 16.65
C GLY A 300 30.35 2.11 16.14
N LYS A 301 31.65 2.32 15.88
CA LYS A 301 32.54 1.35 15.21
C LYS A 301 32.51 -0.04 15.87
N GLY A 302 31.74 -0.97 15.27
CA GLY A 302 31.62 -2.35 15.73
C GLY A 302 31.02 -2.51 17.12
N LYS A 303 30.25 -1.53 17.61
CA LYS A 303 29.58 -1.61 18.92
C LYS A 303 28.08 -1.54 18.72
N TYR A 304 27.36 -2.28 19.55
CA TYR A 304 25.91 -2.36 19.53
C TYR A 304 25.38 -2.11 20.94
N LEU A 305 24.28 -1.39 21.02
CA LEU A 305 23.52 -1.17 22.23
C LEU A 305 22.17 -1.88 22.10
N MET A 306 21.76 -2.55 23.16
CA MET A 306 20.43 -3.14 23.29
C MET A 306 19.72 -2.53 24.49
N LEU A 307 18.50 -2.05 24.28
CA LEU A 307 17.53 -1.85 25.35
C LEU A 307 16.69 -3.12 25.47
N VAL A 308 16.49 -3.60 26.69
CA VAL A 308 15.74 -4.82 26.96
C VAL A 308 14.82 -4.63 28.15
N ALA A 309 13.59 -5.12 28.05
CA ALA A 309 12.65 -5.18 29.16
C ALA A 309 12.93 -6.41 30.02
N SER A 310 12.94 -6.23 31.35
CA SER A 310 13.09 -7.32 32.30
C SER A 310 12.14 -7.14 33.49
N PRO A 311 11.71 -8.23 34.14
CA PRO A 311 11.03 -8.14 35.43
C PRO A 311 11.92 -7.42 36.45
N VAL A 312 11.29 -6.65 37.35
CA VAL A 312 12.02 -6.01 38.45
C VAL A 312 12.63 -7.06 39.38
N SER A 313 13.93 -6.97 39.60
CA SER A 313 14.68 -7.76 40.58
C SER A 313 14.98 -6.92 41.83
N LYS A 314 15.37 -7.58 42.93
CA LYS A 314 15.81 -6.85 44.16
C LYS A 314 17.02 -5.93 43.92
N GLN A 315 17.90 -6.30 42.98
CA GLN A 315 19.04 -5.46 42.61
C GLN A 315 18.59 -4.20 41.89
N ASP A 316 17.48 -4.27 41.15
CA ASP A 316 16.94 -3.09 40.51
C ASP A 316 16.55 -2.06 41.52
N GLU A 317 15.93 -2.39 42.65
CA GLU A 317 15.39 -1.42 43.61
C GLU A 317 16.41 -0.38 44.08
N THR A 318 17.70 -0.75 44.15
CA THR A 318 18.79 0.13 44.58
C THR A 318 19.63 0.70 43.43
N ALA A 319 19.52 0.14 42.23
CA ALA A 319 20.26 0.62 41.06
C ALA A 319 19.84 2.05 40.67
N LYS A 320 20.80 2.93 40.37
CA LYS A 320 20.50 4.26 39.85
C LYS A 320 20.02 4.13 38.40
N ALA A 321 18.82 4.61 38.10
CA ALA A 321 18.34 4.68 36.72
C ALA A 321 19.11 5.76 35.95
N LEU A 322 19.47 5.48 34.69
CA LEU A 322 20.12 6.46 33.82
C LEU A 322 19.18 7.61 33.48
N VAL A 323 17.89 7.31 33.35
CA VAL A 323 16.86 8.32 33.15
C VAL A 323 15.71 8.14 34.15
N THR A 324 15.17 9.28 34.59
CA THR A 324 14.01 9.34 35.49
C THR A 324 12.95 10.22 34.83
N ILE A 325 11.71 9.74 34.78
CA ILE A 325 10.57 10.55 34.34
C ILE A 325 10.12 11.41 35.53
N ALA A 326 10.14 12.73 35.35
CA ALA A 326 9.68 13.66 36.37
C ALA A 326 8.19 13.44 36.63
N ALA A 327 7.78 13.39 37.90
CA ALA A 327 6.37 13.18 38.27
C ALA A 327 5.45 14.22 37.60
N ASP A 328 5.90 15.47 37.51
CA ASP A 328 5.12 16.59 36.97
C ASP A 328 5.05 16.60 35.42
N ALA A 329 5.94 15.86 34.73
CA ALA A 329 5.92 15.78 33.27
C ALA A 329 4.66 15.06 32.74
N THR A 330 3.97 14.31 33.60
CA THR A 330 2.73 13.59 33.24
C THR A 330 1.52 14.51 33.07
N ALA A 331 1.55 15.74 33.60
CA ALA A 331 0.39 16.65 33.60
C ALA A 331 0.40 17.72 32.48
N ALA A 332 1.57 18.03 31.90
CA ALA A 332 1.75 19.21 31.04
C ALA A 332 1.87 18.94 29.52
N GLY A 333 1.87 17.67 29.09
CA GLY A 333 2.34 17.28 27.75
C GLY A 333 1.32 17.09 26.63
N VAL A 334 0.01 17.24 26.87
CA VAL A 334 -0.99 17.18 25.77
C VAL A 334 -1.52 18.59 25.56
N ALA A 335 -0.81 19.37 24.75
CA ALA A 335 -1.41 20.56 24.17
C ALA A 335 -2.65 20.10 23.40
N LYS A 336 -3.84 20.52 23.85
CA LYS A 336 -5.08 20.30 23.11
C LYS A 336 -4.90 20.88 21.71
N ASN A 337 -5.53 20.24 20.71
CA ASN A 337 -5.58 20.68 19.31
C ASN A 337 -6.30 22.05 19.17
N ASP A 338 -5.76 23.11 19.77
CA ASP A 338 -6.23 24.46 19.56
C ASP A 338 -5.62 24.94 18.24
N ARG A 339 -6.48 25.05 17.21
CA ARG A 339 -6.15 25.71 15.95
C ARG A 339 -5.49 27.07 16.26
N PRO A 340 -4.33 27.41 15.68
CA PRO A 340 -3.80 28.76 15.80
C PRO A 340 -4.82 29.72 15.17
N GLN A 341 -5.40 30.60 15.97
CA GLN A 341 -6.18 31.70 15.42
C GLN A 341 -5.25 32.61 14.61
N PRO A 342 -5.69 33.10 13.45
CA PRO A 342 -4.90 34.03 12.65
C PRO A 342 -4.68 35.31 13.47
N ARG A 343 -3.42 35.56 13.84
CA ARG A 343 -3.00 36.86 14.38
C ARG A 343 -3.11 37.89 13.26
N THR A 344 -4.10 38.75 13.36
CA THR A 344 -4.11 40.04 12.66
C THR A 344 -2.92 40.85 13.14
N GLY A 345 -2.03 41.18 12.20
CA GLY A 345 -0.82 41.96 12.48
C GLY A 345 -1.14 43.44 12.63
N ASP A 346 -0.65 44.04 13.73
CA ASP A 346 -0.37 45.47 13.82
C ASP A 346 1.13 45.67 13.63
N VAL A 347 1.49 46.51 12.67
CA VAL A 347 2.85 46.87 12.30
C VAL A 347 3.36 47.96 13.24
N GLY A 348 4.43 47.69 13.99
CA GLY A 348 5.03 48.64 14.94
C GLY A 348 6.55 48.55 15.03
N ALA A 349 7.21 49.40 14.24
CA ALA A 349 8.51 50.08 14.41
C ALA A 349 9.72 49.38 15.07
N ASN A 350 10.81 49.39 14.29
CA ASN A 350 12.20 49.08 14.64
C ASN A 350 12.74 49.79 15.90
N ALA A 351 13.37 49.03 16.80
CA ALA A 351 14.39 49.52 17.73
C ALA A 351 15.59 48.55 17.75
N PRO A 352 16.84 49.03 17.69
CA PRO A 352 18.04 48.19 17.67
C PRO A 352 18.35 47.59 19.05
N GLN A 353 18.55 46.27 19.12
CA GLN A 353 18.99 45.58 20.33
C GLN A 353 20.52 45.68 20.54
N PRO A 354 20.99 45.77 21.81
CA PRO A 354 22.41 45.79 22.14
C PRO A 354 23.03 44.39 22.06
N VAL A 355 24.24 44.33 21.49
CA VAL A 355 25.08 43.12 21.40
C VAL A 355 25.55 42.71 22.80
N ALA A 356 25.11 41.54 23.27
CA ALA A 356 25.60 40.93 24.50
C ALA A 356 26.93 40.16 24.24
N PRO A 357 27.86 40.13 25.20
CA PRO A 357 29.14 39.44 25.05
C PRO A 357 28.99 37.91 25.10
N PRO A 358 29.91 37.15 24.46
CA PRO A 358 29.85 35.69 24.43
C PRO A 358 30.10 35.12 25.82
N SER A 359 29.11 34.41 26.37
CA SER A 359 29.27 33.62 27.60
C SER A 359 29.66 32.18 27.23
N ASP A 360 30.95 31.86 27.40
CA ASP A 360 31.47 30.49 27.37
C ASP A 360 31.09 29.75 28.66
N THR A 361 29.87 29.21 28.70
CA THR A 361 29.52 28.15 29.67
C THR A 361 28.95 26.97 28.92
N ASN A 362 29.73 25.88 28.87
CA ASN A 362 29.31 24.54 28.44
C ASN A 362 28.23 23.97 29.37
N THR A 363 27.04 24.56 29.36
CA THR A 363 25.85 23.90 29.88
C THR A 363 25.46 22.83 28.85
N PRO A 364 25.39 21.54 29.21
CA PRO A 364 24.95 20.51 28.26
C PRO A 364 23.59 20.93 27.70
N SER A 365 23.50 21.10 26.37
CA SER A 365 22.28 21.61 25.74
C SER A 365 21.14 20.65 26.08
N THR A 366 20.14 21.16 26.78
CA THR A 366 18.89 20.46 27.11
C THR A 366 17.90 20.49 25.93
N SER A 367 18.36 20.96 24.78
CA SER A 367 17.54 21.25 23.62
C SER A 367 17.22 19.98 22.84
N TRP A 368 15.92 19.75 22.65
CA TRP A 368 15.35 18.75 21.76
C TRP A 368 15.23 19.33 20.35
N ASP A 369 16.36 19.83 19.84
CA ASP A 369 16.39 20.42 18.50
C ASP A 369 16.12 19.34 17.45
N SER A 370 15.54 19.75 16.33
CA SER A 370 15.28 18.85 15.21
C SER A 370 16.58 18.24 14.70
N PHE A 371 16.57 16.92 14.45
CA PHE A 371 17.71 16.19 13.93
C PHE A 371 17.75 16.15 12.39
N THR A 372 16.73 16.68 11.71
CA THR A 372 16.67 16.80 10.25
C THR A 372 15.95 18.09 9.86
N GLN A 373 16.29 18.64 8.69
CA GLN A 373 15.58 19.77 8.09
C GLN A 373 14.53 19.34 7.06
N ALA A 374 14.39 18.03 6.82
CA ALA A 374 13.42 17.51 5.89
C ALA A 374 11.98 17.88 6.29
N ASP A 375 11.18 18.23 5.28
CA ASP A 375 9.79 18.55 5.49
C ASP A 375 8.91 17.29 5.52
N PHE A 376 7.77 17.40 6.21
CA PHE A 376 6.80 16.31 6.30
C PHE A 376 6.04 16.08 4.98
N GLY A 377 5.89 17.11 4.14
CA GLY A 377 5.10 17.08 2.91
C GLY A 377 5.53 15.96 1.97
N SER A 378 6.84 15.82 1.74
CA SER A 378 7.41 14.79 0.87
C SER A 378 7.17 13.36 1.39
N GLU A 379 7.04 13.16 2.70
CA GLU A 379 6.85 11.83 3.31
C GLU A 379 5.37 11.47 3.53
N LEU A 380 4.52 12.48 3.77
CA LEU A 380 3.10 12.27 4.05
C LEU A 380 2.22 12.49 2.82
N GLY A 381 2.73 13.06 1.72
CA GLY A 381 1.91 13.40 0.55
C GLY A 381 0.74 14.34 0.86
N ASP A 382 0.75 14.97 2.04
CA ASP A 382 -0.35 15.76 2.58
C ASP A 382 -0.36 17.22 2.09
N GLU A 383 0.62 17.63 1.27
CA GLU A 383 0.62 18.98 0.67
C GLU A 383 -0.64 19.24 -0.17
N ALA A 384 -1.25 18.19 -0.73
CA ALA A 384 -2.54 18.29 -1.43
C ALA A 384 -3.73 18.58 -0.48
N ASN A 385 -3.66 18.17 0.79
CA ASN A 385 -4.78 18.23 1.74
C ASN A 385 -4.79 19.49 2.61
N GLU A 386 -3.63 20.13 2.88
CA GLU A 386 -3.60 21.39 3.64
C GLU A 386 -3.84 22.63 2.76
N VAL A 387 -3.73 22.51 1.43
CA VAL A 387 -4.02 23.59 0.46
C VAL A 387 -5.48 23.56 -0.03
N ALA A 388 -6.24 22.51 0.26
CA ALA A 388 -7.68 22.43 -0.01
C ALA A 388 -8.46 23.36 0.95
N GLY A 389 -8.56 24.63 0.57
CA GLY A 389 -9.53 25.57 1.09
C GLY A 389 -10.98 25.14 0.79
N ASP A 390 -11.91 25.86 1.41
CA ASP A 390 -13.37 25.70 1.32
C ASP A 390 -13.85 25.22 -0.08
N PRO A 391 -14.51 24.05 -0.20
CA PRO A 391 -14.93 23.45 -1.48
C PRO A 391 -16.08 24.20 -2.18
N SER A 392 -16.45 25.40 -1.73
CA SER A 392 -17.55 26.19 -2.29
C SER A 392 -17.16 27.23 -3.35
N GLU A 393 -15.87 27.34 -3.73
CA GLU A 393 -15.47 28.10 -4.92
C GLU A 393 -15.44 27.16 -6.14
N ALA A 394 -16.43 27.34 -7.02
CA ALA A 394 -16.60 26.60 -8.26
C ALA A 394 -15.29 26.52 -9.07
N LEU A 395 -14.82 25.29 -9.29
CA LEU A 395 -13.72 24.99 -10.20
C LEU A 395 -14.13 25.47 -11.62
N PRO A 396 -13.34 26.36 -12.25
CA PRO A 396 -13.62 26.79 -13.62
C PRO A 396 -13.20 25.67 -14.57
N SER A 397 -14.15 25.18 -15.39
CA SER A 397 -13.96 24.22 -16.50
C SER A 397 -12.49 24.01 -16.88
N ASP A 398 -11.91 22.96 -16.33
CA ASP A 398 -10.49 22.88 -16.03
C ASP A 398 -9.65 22.74 -17.30
N ALA A 399 -8.64 23.62 -17.44
CA ALA A 399 -7.64 23.61 -18.50
C ALA A 399 -6.72 22.34 -18.51
N GLN A 400 -7.09 21.28 -17.80
CA GLN A 400 -6.31 20.06 -17.56
C GLN A 400 -6.80 18.83 -18.35
N GLY A 401 -7.84 18.99 -19.19
CA GLY A 401 -8.25 17.95 -20.15
C GLY A 401 -9.23 16.89 -19.62
N PHE A 402 -9.90 17.11 -18.48
CA PHE A 402 -11.02 16.27 -18.03
C PHE A 402 -12.31 16.57 -18.82
N ALA A 403 -13.18 15.56 -18.93
CA ALA A 403 -14.50 15.78 -19.53
C ALA A 403 -15.37 16.63 -18.58
N PRO A 404 -16.24 17.49 -19.13
CA PRO A 404 -17.20 18.23 -18.32
C PRO A 404 -18.02 17.32 -17.40
N VAL A 405 -18.34 17.81 -16.22
CA VAL A 405 -19.20 17.11 -15.26
C VAL A 405 -20.66 17.29 -15.70
N PRO A 406 -21.50 16.23 -15.72
CA PRO A 406 -22.88 16.37 -16.18
C PRO A 406 -23.68 17.19 -15.17
N ASP A 407 -24.28 18.29 -15.62
CA ASP A 407 -25.19 19.10 -14.82
C ASP A 407 -26.60 18.47 -14.67
N LEU A 408 -26.80 17.36 -15.40
CA LEU A 408 -28.02 16.59 -15.55
C LEU A 408 -29.19 17.37 -16.16
N SER A 409 -29.06 18.66 -16.44
CA SER A 409 -30.10 19.49 -17.05
C SER A 409 -30.03 19.48 -18.59
N GLY A 410 -28.85 19.20 -19.13
CA GLY A 410 -28.58 19.08 -20.55
C GLY A 410 -27.88 17.78 -20.90
N HIS A 411 -27.81 17.51 -22.20
CA HIS A 411 -27.08 16.39 -22.76
C HIS A 411 -25.68 16.85 -23.18
N PHE A 412 -24.65 16.20 -22.65
CA PHE A 412 -23.27 16.33 -23.12
C PHE A 412 -22.84 15.08 -23.90
N ASP A 413 -22.30 15.26 -25.10
CA ASP A 413 -21.84 14.15 -25.95
C ASP A 413 -20.42 13.73 -25.55
N TYR A 414 -20.33 12.84 -24.57
CA TYR A 414 -19.06 12.29 -24.09
C TYR A 414 -18.34 11.44 -25.15
N ILE A 415 -19.08 10.89 -26.11
CA ILE A 415 -18.49 10.13 -27.23
C ILE A 415 -17.73 11.08 -28.14
N ALA A 416 -18.36 12.17 -28.60
CA ALA A 416 -17.71 13.17 -29.44
C ALA A 416 -16.51 13.80 -28.72
N TRP A 417 -16.64 14.09 -27.42
CA TRP A 417 -15.51 14.56 -26.61
C TRP A 417 -14.38 13.52 -26.60
N TYR A 418 -14.69 12.25 -26.39
CA TYR A 418 -13.69 11.19 -26.37
C TYR A 418 -13.01 11.02 -27.74
N GLU A 419 -13.79 11.03 -28.84
CA GLU A 419 -13.26 10.97 -30.21
C GLU A 419 -12.26 12.10 -30.47
N GLN A 420 -12.63 13.32 -30.08
CA GLN A 420 -11.77 14.49 -30.26
C GLN A 420 -10.46 14.41 -29.46
N ASN A 421 -10.48 13.81 -28.27
CA ASN A 421 -9.34 13.80 -27.36
C ASN A 421 -8.44 12.55 -27.51
N PHE A 422 -8.99 11.43 -27.99
CA PHE A 422 -8.29 10.15 -27.90
C PHE A 422 -8.25 9.33 -29.19
N ILE A 423 -9.21 9.51 -30.09
CA ILE A 423 -9.30 8.72 -31.31
C ILE A 423 -8.44 9.34 -32.41
N GLN A 424 -7.58 8.52 -32.99
CA GLN A 424 -6.79 8.91 -34.14
C GLN A 424 -7.70 9.01 -35.38
N PRO A 425 -7.46 9.99 -36.28
CA PRO A 425 -8.22 10.09 -37.51
C PRO A 425 -8.17 8.80 -38.35
N PRO A 426 -9.20 8.51 -39.16
CA PRO A 426 -9.17 7.38 -40.08
C PRO A 426 -7.90 7.37 -40.95
N GLY A 427 -7.30 6.20 -41.12
CA GLY A 427 -6.02 6.01 -41.79
C GLY A 427 -4.78 6.28 -40.93
N GLN A 428 -4.93 6.87 -39.75
CA GLN A 428 -3.83 7.16 -38.81
C GLN A 428 -3.85 6.27 -37.57
N ASN A 429 -4.76 5.29 -37.51
CA ASN A 429 -4.97 4.46 -36.34
C ASN A 429 -4.48 3.02 -36.59
N ALA A 430 -3.53 2.55 -35.80
CA ALA A 430 -3.06 1.15 -35.87
C ALA A 430 -4.19 0.13 -35.61
N TYR A 431 -5.27 0.52 -34.92
CA TYR A 431 -6.45 -0.32 -34.72
C TYR A 431 -7.02 -0.88 -36.03
N GLU A 432 -6.97 -0.10 -37.11
CA GLU A 432 -7.48 -0.53 -38.42
C GLU A 432 -6.78 -1.77 -38.95
N SER A 433 -5.48 -1.94 -38.66
CA SER A 433 -4.70 -3.11 -39.07
C SER A 433 -5.17 -4.40 -38.40
N TYR A 434 -5.89 -4.29 -37.28
CA TYR A 434 -6.43 -5.44 -36.55
C TYR A 434 -7.86 -5.80 -36.97
N ARG A 435 -8.52 -5.03 -37.84
CA ARG A 435 -9.92 -5.31 -38.25
C ARG A 435 -10.09 -6.71 -38.83
N ASN A 436 -9.15 -7.18 -39.65
CA ASN A 436 -9.20 -8.53 -40.21
C ASN A 436 -8.95 -9.60 -39.14
N VAL A 437 -8.08 -9.32 -38.17
CA VAL A 437 -7.87 -10.20 -37.00
C VAL A 437 -9.17 -10.30 -36.19
N PHE A 438 -9.84 -9.18 -35.93
CA PHE A 438 -11.11 -9.15 -35.20
C PHE A 438 -12.20 -9.92 -35.92
N ALA A 439 -12.39 -9.68 -37.22
CA ALA A 439 -13.39 -10.38 -38.02
C ALA A 439 -13.12 -11.90 -38.08
N ALA A 440 -11.85 -12.30 -38.17
CA ALA A 440 -11.48 -13.71 -38.21
C ALA A 440 -11.58 -14.39 -36.84
N MET A 441 -11.68 -13.64 -35.74
CA MET A 441 -11.77 -14.22 -34.40
C MET A 441 -13.18 -14.25 -33.82
N ASP A 442 -14.19 -13.84 -34.59
CA ASP A 442 -15.60 -14.14 -34.33
C ASP A 442 -15.96 -15.61 -34.66
N MET A 443 -14.96 -16.48 -34.73
CA MET A 443 -15.13 -17.91 -34.93
C MET A 443 -15.56 -18.60 -33.62
N PRO A 444 -16.26 -19.74 -33.68
CA PRO A 444 -16.64 -20.51 -32.49
C PRO A 444 -15.44 -20.83 -31.58
N ASP A 445 -15.66 -20.85 -30.27
CA ASP A 445 -14.62 -21.12 -29.25
C ASP A 445 -13.84 -22.41 -29.54
N GLU A 446 -14.45 -23.41 -30.19
CA GLU A 446 -13.77 -24.65 -30.58
C GLU A 446 -12.57 -24.42 -31.52
N VAL A 447 -12.60 -23.35 -32.32
CA VAL A 447 -11.54 -23.00 -33.26
C VAL A 447 -10.31 -22.45 -32.54
N PHE A 448 -10.47 -21.94 -31.30
CA PHE A 448 -9.39 -21.44 -30.45
C PHE A 448 -8.88 -22.45 -29.44
N ARG A 449 -9.23 -23.73 -29.60
CA ARG A 449 -8.81 -24.76 -28.66
C ARG A 449 -7.33 -25.11 -28.82
N ASP A 450 -6.50 -24.36 -28.12
CA ASP A 450 -5.06 -24.57 -28.02
C ASP A 450 -4.62 -24.87 -26.57
N ARG A 451 -3.31 -24.94 -26.37
CA ARG A 451 -2.70 -25.18 -25.06
C ARG A 451 -3.18 -24.25 -23.94
N TYR A 452 -3.35 -22.97 -24.22
CA TYR A 452 -3.71 -21.95 -23.23
C TYR A 452 -5.22 -21.79 -23.08
N ASN A 453 -6.00 -22.24 -24.06
CA ASN A 453 -7.44 -22.04 -24.12
C ASN A 453 -8.26 -23.33 -23.86
N ALA A 454 -7.65 -24.52 -23.96
CA ALA A 454 -8.33 -25.80 -23.74
C ALA A 454 -8.55 -26.16 -22.25
N GLY A 455 -7.89 -25.47 -21.32
CA GLY A 455 -8.03 -25.68 -19.86
C GLY A 455 -7.55 -27.03 -19.33
N ASP A 456 -7.03 -27.91 -20.20
CA ASP A 456 -6.68 -29.30 -19.90
C ASP A 456 -5.18 -29.49 -19.59
N GLN A 457 -4.31 -28.54 -19.93
CA GLN A 457 -2.90 -28.59 -19.56
C GLN A 457 -2.57 -27.74 -18.33
N THR A 458 -2.08 -28.44 -17.30
CA THR A 458 -1.41 -27.83 -16.16
C THR A 458 0.09 -28.05 -16.30
N GLY A 459 0.88 -26.98 -16.19
CA GLY A 459 2.33 -27.05 -16.25
C GLY A 459 2.98 -26.05 -17.21
N PRO A 460 4.32 -25.95 -17.17
CA PRO A 460 5.05 -24.92 -17.88
C PRO A 460 5.04 -25.14 -19.40
N PRO A 461 5.07 -24.06 -20.21
CA PRO A 461 5.21 -24.12 -21.67
C PRO A 461 6.35 -25.05 -22.11
N ALA A 462 6.09 -25.87 -23.11
CA ALA A 462 6.96 -26.93 -23.60
C ALA A 462 6.62 -27.27 -25.07
N PRO A 463 7.58 -27.81 -25.85
CA PRO A 463 7.33 -28.18 -27.23
C PRO A 463 6.21 -29.22 -27.37
N TRP A 464 5.41 -29.12 -28.44
CA TRP A 464 4.38 -30.10 -28.78
C TRP A 464 4.44 -30.48 -30.25
N ARG A 465 4.03 -31.71 -30.58
CA ARG A 465 4.02 -32.26 -31.94
C ARG A 465 2.60 -32.37 -32.49
N PRO A 466 2.38 -32.07 -33.78
CA PRO A 466 1.07 -32.22 -34.42
C PRO A 466 0.43 -33.60 -34.24
N ALA A 467 1.24 -34.67 -34.34
CA ALA A 467 0.78 -36.04 -34.18
C ALA A 467 0.26 -36.36 -32.76
N ASP A 468 0.82 -35.70 -31.74
CA ASP A 468 0.46 -35.91 -30.33
C ASP A 468 -0.77 -35.07 -29.94
N GLN A 469 -1.06 -34.00 -30.69
CA GLN A 469 -2.12 -33.03 -30.41
C GLN A 469 -2.89 -32.66 -31.70
N PRO A 470 -3.60 -33.61 -32.33
CA PRO A 470 -4.23 -33.39 -33.65
C PRO A 470 -5.31 -32.29 -33.64
N LYS A 471 -6.00 -32.08 -32.51
CA LYS A 471 -6.98 -30.99 -32.37
C LYS A 471 -6.32 -29.61 -32.36
N TRP A 472 -5.14 -29.50 -31.73
CA TRP A 472 -4.39 -28.25 -31.74
C TRP A 472 -3.82 -27.96 -33.13
N GLU A 473 -3.40 -29.01 -33.84
CA GLU A 473 -2.97 -28.87 -35.23
C GLU A 473 -4.12 -28.38 -36.12
N GLU A 474 -5.33 -28.94 -35.98
CA GLU A 474 -6.51 -28.48 -36.72
C GLU A 474 -6.81 -27.00 -36.46
N CYS A 475 -6.81 -26.58 -35.18
CA CYS A 475 -6.98 -25.17 -34.81
C CYS A 475 -5.86 -24.29 -35.38
N PHE A 476 -4.61 -24.75 -35.32
CA PHE A 476 -3.45 -24.05 -35.87
C PHE A 476 -3.60 -23.83 -37.38
N GLN A 477 -3.96 -24.87 -38.14
CA GLN A 477 -4.16 -24.77 -39.59
C GLN A 477 -5.30 -23.81 -39.94
N ALA A 478 -6.39 -23.81 -39.16
CA ALA A 478 -7.50 -22.88 -39.35
C ALA A 478 -7.12 -21.40 -39.09
N GLN A 479 -6.05 -21.14 -38.33
CA GLN A 479 -5.67 -19.81 -37.86
C GLN A 479 -4.45 -19.18 -38.55
N GLN A 480 -3.79 -19.87 -39.49
CA GLN A 480 -2.55 -19.37 -40.11
C GLN A 480 -2.68 -17.96 -40.69
N ASN A 481 -3.75 -17.71 -41.45
CA ASN A 481 -4.03 -16.39 -42.02
C ASN A 481 -4.21 -15.32 -40.93
N VAL A 482 -4.81 -15.68 -39.80
CA VAL A 482 -5.02 -14.76 -38.67
C VAL A 482 -3.70 -14.42 -38.00
N PHE A 483 -2.78 -15.38 -37.87
CA PHE A 483 -1.45 -15.14 -37.31
C PHE A 483 -0.58 -14.26 -38.19
N GLU A 484 -0.65 -14.42 -39.52
CA GLU A 484 0.02 -13.53 -40.46
C GLU A 484 -0.53 -12.10 -40.37
N GLN A 485 -1.85 -11.95 -40.29
CA GLN A 485 -2.50 -10.65 -40.09
C GLN A 485 -2.12 -10.02 -38.75
N LEU A 486 -2.10 -10.80 -37.66
CA LEU A 486 -1.70 -10.33 -36.33
C LEU A 486 -0.24 -9.87 -36.33
N ARG A 487 0.66 -10.63 -36.96
CA ARG A 487 2.07 -10.26 -37.11
C ARG A 487 2.20 -8.94 -37.85
N ALA A 488 1.55 -8.80 -39.00
CA ALA A 488 1.55 -7.57 -39.78
C ALA A 488 0.97 -6.38 -38.98
N ALA A 489 -0.13 -6.58 -38.27
CA ALA A 489 -0.78 -5.55 -37.46
C ALA A 489 0.07 -5.11 -36.25
N SER A 490 0.78 -6.04 -35.61
CA SER A 490 1.68 -5.75 -34.48
C SER A 490 2.93 -4.94 -34.85
N GLN A 491 3.20 -4.83 -36.15
CA GLN A 491 4.31 -4.05 -36.71
C GLN A 491 3.87 -2.70 -37.26
N ASP A 492 2.57 -2.38 -37.19
CA ASP A 492 2.06 -1.08 -37.61
C ASP A 492 2.69 0.03 -36.74
N PRO A 493 3.38 1.02 -37.34
CA PRO A 493 4.04 2.08 -36.55
C PRO A 493 3.06 3.19 -36.11
N ARG A 494 1.80 3.15 -36.57
CA ARG A 494 0.81 4.20 -36.27
C ARG A 494 0.42 4.19 -34.79
N PRO A 495 -0.02 5.32 -34.23
CA PRO A 495 -0.60 5.33 -32.89
C PRO A 495 -1.84 4.44 -32.81
N TRP A 496 -1.98 3.73 -31.70
CA TRP A 496 -3.17 2.94 -31.39
C TRP A 496 -4.20 3.78 -30.64
N SER A 497 -5.43 3.77 -31.12
CA SER A 497 -6.60 4.17 -30.34
C SER A 497 -7.73 3.22 -30.67
N THR A 498 -8.33 2.61 -29.66
CA THR A 498 -9.41 1.67 -29.89
C THR A 498 -10.63 2.37 -30.49
N GLU A 499 -11.08 1.92 -31.67
CA GLU A 499 -12.29 2.44 -32.29
C GLU A 499 -13.51 2.10 -31.42
N MET A 500 -14.39 3.08 -31.25
CA MET A 500 -15.65 2.90 -30.57
C MET A 500 -16.70 2.46 -31.58
N THR A 501 -17.54 1.51 -31.17
CA THR A 501 -18.67 1.07 -31.99
C THR A 501 -19.94 1.18 -31.16
N TRP A 502 -21.04 1.60 -31.80
CA TRP A 502 -22.35 1.74 -31.17
C TRP A 502 -23.42 1.10 -32.04
N PRO A 503 -24.49 0.55 -31.45
CA PRO A 503 -25.62 0.05 -32.23
C PRO A 503 -26.29 1.19 -33.00
N GLU A 504 -26.59 0.96 -34.28
CA GLU A 504 -27.30 1.93 -35.12
C GLU A 504 -28.65 2.30 -34.49
N GLY A 505 -28.92 3.60 -34.33
CA GLY A 505 -30.18 4.13 -33.79
C GLY A 505 -30.29 4.18 -32.26
N GLN A 506 -29.21 3.97 -31.50
CA GLN A 506 -29.17 4.25 -30.06
C GLN A 506 -28.64 5.65 -29.77
N ASP A 507 -29.05 6.22 -28.63
CA ASP A 507 -28.51 7.49 -28.11
C ASP A 507 -26.98 7.37 -28.01
N HIS A 508 -26.24 8.45 -28.35
CA HIS A 508 -24.78 8.54 -28.25
C HIS A 508 -24.31 8.62 -26.78
N LEU A 509 -24.68 7.63 -25.98
CA LEU A 509 -24.32 7.47 -24.58
C LEU A 509 -23.95 6.01 -24.34
N LEU A 510 -23.30 5.74 -23.21
CA LEU A 510 -22.82 4.42 -22.79
C LEU A 510 -21.46 3.98 -23.38
N TYR A 511 -20.56 4.94 -23.62
CA TYR A 511 -19.17 4.76 -24.06
C TYR A 511 -18.44 3.63 -23.30
N GLY A 512 -18.53 3.60 -21.97
CA GLY A 512 -17.78 2.67 -21.12
C GLY A 512 -18.24 1.20 -21.15
N CYS A 513 -19.43 0.92 -21.67
CA CYS A 513 -19.98 -0.44 -21.66
C CYS A 513 -19.65 -1.24 -22.92
N LEU A 514 -19.17 -0.58 -23.96
CA LEU A 514 -18.85 -1.18 -25.26
C LEU A 514 -17.33 -1.25 -25.46
N LEU A 515 -16.57 -1.46 -24.38
CA LEU A 515 -15.15 -1.81 -24.49
C LEU A 515 -15.06 -2.96 -25.50
N PRO A 516 -14.30 -2.81 -26.61
CA PRO A 516 -14.21 -3.88 -27.57
C PRO A 516 -13.66 -5.10 -26.87
N SER A 517 -14.13 -6.26 -27.33
CA SER A 517 -13.76 -7.53 -26.74
C SER A 517 -12.23 -7.72 -26.83
N LEU A 518 -11.51 -7.30 -25.80
CA LEU A 518 -10.08 -7.57 -25.64
C LEU A 518 -9.82 -9.07 -25.48
N ASN A 519 -10.89 -9.87 -25.30
CA ASN A 519 -10.82 -11.32 -25.35
C ASN A 519 -10.21 -11.80 -26.66
N VAL A 520 -10.56 -11.16 -27.79
CA VAL A 520 -10.03 -11.50 -29.10
C VAL A 520 -8.50 -11.33 -29.15
N MET A 521 -7.99 -10.16 -28.77
CA MET A 521 -6.55 -9.91 -28.70
C MET A 521 -5.83 -10.87 -27.75
N ARG A 522 -6.44 -11.18 -26.61
CA ARG A 522 -5.90 -12.15 -25.65
C ARG A 522 -5.87 -13.57 -26.21
N GLY A 523 -6.93 -13.99 -26.89
CA GLY A 523 -7.02 -15.26 -27.58
C GLY A 523 -5.94 -15.37 -28.66
N ALA A 524 -5.83 -14.35 -29.51
CA ALA A 524 -4.81 -14.23 -30.56
C ALA A 524 -3.39 -14.38 -30.02
N ASN A 525 -3.04 -13.61 -28.99
CA ASN A 525 -1.70 -13.61 -28.42
C ASN A 525 -1.39 -14.93 -27.71
N ARG A 526 -2.37 -15.56 -27.05
CA ARG A 526 -2.22 -16.91 -26.48
C ARG A 526 -2.02 -17.97 -27.57
N ALA A 527 -2.82 -17.93 -28.62
CA ALA A 527 -2.72 -18.87 -29.72
C ALA A 527 -1.38 -18.73 -30.45
N MET A 528 -0.92 -17.50 -30.70
CA MET A 528 0.42 -17.19 -31.22
C MET A 528 1.53 -17.77 -30.33
N MET A 529 1.45 -17.58 -29.01
CA MET A 529 2.41 -18.19 -28.06
C MET A 529 2.32 -19.72 -28.07
N SER A 530 1.12 -20.31 -28.18
CA SER A 530 0.96 -21.76 -28.27
C SER A 530 1.61 -22.32 -29.53
N GLN A 531 1.42 -21.64 -30.67
CA GLN A 531 2.04 -21.99 -31.94
C GLN A 531 3.57 -21.88 -31.87
N ALA A 532 4.11 -20.92 -31.14
CA ALA A 532 5.56 -20.79 -30.95
C ALA A 532 6.20 -22.09 -30.40
N TRP A 533 5.44 -22.93 -29.68
CA TRP A 533 5.89 -24.21 -29.17
C TRP A 533 5.66 -25.41 -30.11
N ARG A 534 5.00 -25.21 -31.26
CA ARG A 534 4.77 -26.26 -32.26
C ARG A 534 6.11 -26.68 -32.87
N THR A 535 6.36 -27.99 -32.94
CA THR A 535 7.54 -28.55 -33.61
C THR A 535 7.25 -29.92 -34.21
N GLU A 536 7.81 -30.21 -35.39
CA GLU A 536 7.77 -31.56 -35.98
C GLU A 536 8.92 -32.44 -35.49
N THR A 537 10.07 -31.82 -35.19
CA THR A 537 11.31 -32.50 -34.82
C THR A 537 11.42 -32.74 -33.31
N GLY A 538 10.64 -32.02 -32.50
CA GLY A 538 10.76 -32.02 -31.03
C GLY A 538 11.64 -30.87 -30.50
N THR A 539 12.25 -30.08 -31.38
CA THR A 539 12.98 -28.86 -31.01
C THR A 539 12.29 -27.64 -31.63
N VAL A 540 12.08 -26.60 -30.83
CA VAL A 540 11.50 -25.33 -31.30
C VAL A 540 12.62 -24.46 -31.88
N PRO A 541 12.48 -23.92 -33.11
CA PRO A 541 13.42 -22.96 -33.66
C PRO A 541 13.45 -21.65 -32.84
N ALA A 542 14.64 -21.11 -32.60
CA ALA A 542 14.82 -19.84 -31.88
C ALA A 542 14.07 -18.67 -32.55
N GLU A 543 14.19 -18.56 -33.87
CA GLU A 543 13.55 -17.52 -34.69
C GLU A 543 12.01 -17.55 -34.57
N GLN A 544 11.40 -18.75 -34.58
CA GLN A 544 9.96 -18.93 -34.40
C GLN A 544 9.49 -18.39 -33.04
N MET A 545 10.25 -18.67 -31.98
CA MET A 545 9.92 -18.16 -30.64
C MET A 545 10.14 -16.64 -30.55
N GLN A 546 11.22 -16.12 -31.11
CA GLN A 546 11.51 -14.68 -31.14
C GLN A 546 10.44 -13.90 -31.92
N ASP A 547 10.02 -14.39 -33.08
CA ASP A 547 8.96 -13.79 -33.90
C ASP A 547 7.63 -13.73 -33.14
N ALA A 548 7.24 -14.83 -32.50
CA ALA A 548 6.01 -14.87 -31.72
C ALA A 548 6.07 -13.89 -30.53
N VAL A 549 7.18 -13.87 -29.77
CA VAL A 549 7.34 -12.97 -28.61
C VAL A 549 7.33 -11.51 -29.08
N SER A 550 8.05 -11.18 -30.15
CA SER A 550 8.05 -9.84 -30.74
C SER A 550 6.66 -9.43 -31.22
N THR A 551 5.90 -10.34 -31.83
CA THR A 551 4.53 -10.07 -32.29
C THR A 551 3.58 -9.74 -31.13
N VAL A 552 3.65 -10.52 -30.05
CA VAL A 552 2.84 -10.26 -28.85
C VAL A 552 3.27 -8.95 -28.20
N LEU A 553 4.56 -8.66 -28.10
CA LEU A 553 5.04 -7.40 -27.52
C LEU A 553 4.73 -6.17 -28.39
N GLY A 554 4.69 -6.31 -29.71
CA GLY A 554 4.17 -5.26 -30.60
C GLY A 554 2.69 -4.96 -30.32
N THR A 555 1.89 -6.01 -30.13
CA THR A 555 0.49 -5.86 -29.71
C THR A 555 0.34 -5.24 -28.32
N VAL A 556 1.21 -5.59 -27.37
CA VAL A 556 1.28 -4.97 -26.04
C VAL A 556 1.56 -3.48 -26.17
N ALA A 557 2.51 -3.07 -27.01
CA ALA A 557 2.84 -1.66 -27.21
C ALA A 557 1.63 -0.85 -27.73
N HIS A 558 0.83 -1.43 -28.63
CA HIS A 558 -0.44 -0.83 -29.06
C HIS A 558 -1.45 -0.71 -27.91
N LEU A 559 -1.71 -1.79 -27.18
CA LEU A 559 -2.66 -1.75 -26.06
C LEU A 559 -2.20 -0.82 -24.92
N GLN A 560 -0.89 -0.65 -24.73
CA GLN A 560 -0.35 0.35 -23.82
C GLN A 560 -0.58 1.78 -24.30
N ASN A 561 -0.89 2.03 -25.56
CA ASN A 561 -1.36 3.35 -26.01
C ASN A 561 -2.88 3.51 -25.82
N GLY A 562 -3.56 2.46 -25.37
CA GLY A 562 -4.95 2.48 -24.96
C GLY A 562 -5.24 3.53 -23.90
N THR A 563 -6.49 3.95 -23.92
CA THR A 563 -7.09 5.10 -23.23
C THR A 563 -8.01 4.66 -22.11
N THR A 564 -8.10 3.35 -21.87
CA THR A 564 -8.85 2.74 -20.77
C THR A 564 -7.90 1.93 -19.89
N LEU A 565 -8.23 1.83 -18.60
CA LEU A 565 -7.46 1.05 -17.64
C LEU A 565 -7.42 -0.43 -18.03
N ILE A 566 -8.52 -0.96 -18.58
CA ILE A 566 -8.59 -2.37 -18.95
C ILE A 566 -7.62 -2.74 -20.06
N GLU A 567 -7.40 -1.86 -21.06
CA GLU A 567 -6.40 -2.09 -22.11
C GLU A 567 -5.01 -2.21 -21.51
N ARG A 568 -4.68 -1.37 -20.51
CA ARG A 568 -3.40 -1.41 -19.78
C ARG A 568 -3.22 -2.71 -19.02
N LEU A 569 -4.25 -3.13 -18.30
CA LEU A 569 -4.21 -4.39 -17.54
C LEU A 569 -4.07 -5.60 -18.46
N VAL A 570 -4.73 -5.59 -19.61
CA VAL A 570 -4.59 -6.64 -20.63
C VAL A 570 -3.19 -6.60 -21.25
N ALA A 571 -2.66 -5.43 -21.57
CA ALA A 571 -1.31 -5.28 -22.09
C ALA A 571 -0.27 -5.83 -21.08
N PHE A 572 -0.41 -5.51 -19.80
CA PHE A 572 0.45 -6.04 -18.74
C PHE A 572 0.37 -7.57 -18.64
N ALA A 573 -0.83 -8.14 -18.66
CA ALA A 573 -1.01 -9.59 -18.63
C ALA A 573 -0.39 -10.28 -19.86
N GLN A 574 -0.50 -9.68 -21.04
CA GLN A 574 0.08 -10.19 -22.29
C GLN A 574 1.61 -10.03 -22.34
N ARG A 575 2.16 -8.94 -21.79
CA ARG A 575 3.60 -8.75 -21.61
C ARG A 575 4.18 -9.86 -20.73
N ASN A 576 3.55 -10.11 -19.58
CA ASN A 576 3.94 -11.19 -18.68
C ASN A 576 3.89 -12.56 -19.37
N LEU A 577 2.85 -12.82 -20.17
CA LEU A 577 2.76 -14.06 -20.95
C LEU A 577 3.94 -14.21 -21.91
N ALA A 578 4.28 -13.16 -22.66
CA ALA A 578 5.38 -13.17 -23.63
C ALA A 578 6.75 -13.36 -22.95
N GLU A 579 7.02 -12.62 -21.89
CA GLU A 579 8.26 -12.72 -21.12
C GLU A 579 8.40 -14.07 -20.41
N GLU A 580 7.30 -14.61 -19.86
CA GLU A 580 7.31 -15.94 -19.24
C GLU A 580 7.64 -17.01 -20.29
N ASN A 581 7.05 -16.92 -21.49
CA ASN A 581 7.36 -17.83 -22.60
C ASN A 581 8.83 -17.71 -23.03
N ALA A 582 9.40 -16.50 -23.12
CA ALA A 582 10.82 -16.30 -23.41
C ALA A 582 11.73 -16.94 -22.35
N ARG A 583 11.39 -16.81 -21.05
CA ARG A 583 12.13 -17.47 -19.95
C ARG A 583 12.05 -18.99 -20.05
N TRP A 584 10.88 -19.54 -20.36
CA TRP A 584 10.72 -20.98 -20.55
C TRP A 584 11.45 -21.47 -21.80
N ALA A 585 11.45 -20.71 -22.89
CA ALA A 585 12.20 -21.02 -24.10
C ALA A 585 13.70 -21.14 -23.80
N LEU A 586 14.27 -20.20 -23.05
CA LEU A 586 15.65 -20.30 -22.57
C LEU A 586 15.88 -21.58 -21.75
N LYS A 587 14.99 -21.86 -20.78
CA LYS A 587 15.11 -23.04 -19.90
C LYS A 587 14.97 -24.37 -20.66
N GLN A 588 14.16 -24.42 -21.70
CA GLN A 588 13.93 -25.61 -22.53
C GLN A 588 14.99 -25.76 -23.63
N GLY A 589 16.00 -24.88 -23.69
CA GLY A 589 17.04 -24.94 -24.71
C GLY A 589 16.56 -24.59 -26.11
N VAL A 590 15.58 -23.67 -26.23
CA VAL A 590 15.19 -23.09 -27.52
C VAL A 590 16.27 -22.10 -28.00
N PHE A 591 16.80 -21.28 -27.10
CA PHE A 591 17.93 -20.39 -27.36
C PHE A 591 19.23 -21.12 -26.99
N THR A 592 19.85 -21.77 -27.98
CA THR A 592 20.98 -22.68 -27.74
C THR A 592 22.35 -22.03 -27.93
N SER A 593 22.44 -21.02 -28.79
CA SER A 593 23.67 -20.28 -29.05
C SER A 593 23.70 -18.94 -28.29
N ALA A 594 24.91 -18.42 -28.08
CA ALA A 594 25.07 -17.07 -27.51
C ALA A 594 24.38 -16.00 -28.38
N ALA A 595 24.40 -16.16 -29.71
CA ALA A 595 23.72 -15.28 -30.65
C ALA A 595 22.20 -15.31 -30.48
N ASP A 596 21.60 -16.48 -30.26
CA ASP A 596 20.15 -16.60 -30.01
C ASP A 596 19.73 -15.88 -28.73
N ILE A 597 20.54 -16.03 -27.67
CA ILE A 597 20.30 -15.39 -26.37
C ILE A 597 20.43 -13.87 -26.49
N GLU A 598 21.48 -13.39 -27.16
CA GLU A 598 21.70 -11.97 -27.40
C GLU A 598 20.58 -11.36 -28.24
N ALA A 599 20.17 -12.02 -29.33
CA ALA A 599 19.05 -11.58 -30.15
C ALA A 599 17.73 -11.53 -29.36
N ALA A 600 17.46 -12.52 -28.51
CA ALA A 600 16.26 -12.53 -27.66
C ALA A 600 16.30 -11.39 -26.62
N LEU A 601 17.45 -11.12 -26.00
CA LEU A 601 17.61 -10.03 -25.04
C LEU A 601 17.46 -8.66 -25.70
N ASN A 602 18.08 -8.45 -26.87
CA ASN A 602 17.96 -7.22 -27.63
C ASN A 602 16.51 -6.97 -28.03
N MET A 603 15.80 -7.99 -28.52
CA MET A 603 14.38 -7.88 -28.84
C MET A 603 13.53 -7.51 -27.61
N LEU A 604 13.78 -8.14 -26.45
CA LEU A 604 13.07 -7.79 -25.21
C LEU A 604 13.35 -6.34 -24.78
N GLN A 605 14.60 -5.88 -24.90
CA GLN A 605 14.99 -4.50 -24.57
C GLN A 605 14.38 -3.48 -25.54
N GLU A 606 14.44 -3.74 -26.85
CA GLU A 606 13.84 -2.89 -27.88
C GLU A 606 12.32 -2.76 -27.71
N ARG A 607 11.68 -3.83 -27.20
CA ARG A 607 10.23 -3.89 -26.97
C ARG A 607 9.82 -3.51 -25.55
N ASP A 608 10.77 -3.20 -24.67
CA ASP A 608 10.47 -2.67 -23.35
C ASP A 608 10.14 -1.18 -23.47
N VAL A 609 8.91 -0.91 -23.92
CA VAL A 609 8.41 0.46 -24.05
C VAL A 609 8.14 1.00 -22.64
N PRO A 610 8.64 2.21 -22.30
CA PRO A 610 8.34 2.85 -21.03
C PRO A 610 6.84 2.99 -20.84
N GLU A 611 6.42 2.92 -19.58
CA GLU A 611 5.01 3.02 -19.25
C GLU A 611 4.47 4.42 -19.63
N ILE A 612 3.48 4.42 -20.53
CA ILE A 612 2.84 5.66 -20.99
C ILE A 612 2.07 6.28 -19.82
N GLU A 613 2.24 7.60 -19.67
CA GLU A 613 1.63 8.46 -18.66
C GLU A 613 0.15 8.11 -18.42
N PRO A 614 -0.18 7.66 -17.20
CA PRO A 614 -1.54 7.34 -16.78
C PRO A 614 -2.58 8.42 -16.83
N GLY A 615 -2.19 9.70 -16.84
CA GLY A 615 -3.13 10.81 -17.02
C GLY A 615 -4.08 10.54 -18.18
N ARG A 616 -3.57 10.08 -19.32
CA ARG A 616 -4.39 9.78 -20.50
C ARG A 616 -5.57 8.82 -20.23
N TRP A 617 -5.35 7.70 -19.53
CA TRP A 617 -6.45 6.76 -19.27
C TRP A 617 -7.32 7.18 -18.08
N ILE A 618 -6.78 7.94 -17.12
CA ILE A 618 -7.58 8.52 -16.03
C ILE A 618 -8.64 9.47 -16.60
N LEU A 619 -8.28 10.30 -17.58
CA LEU A 619 -9.20 11.18 -18.29
C LEU A 619 -10.30 10.39 -19.03
N GLY A 620 -9.91 9.31 -19.73
CA GLY A 620 -10.85 8.43 -20.44
C GLY A 620 -11.84 7.73 -19.50
N GLU A 621 -11.37 7.22 -18.36
CA GLU A 621 -12.21 6.57 -17.34
C GLU A 621 -13.16 7.57 -16.65
N GLN A 622 -12.71 8.80 -16.38
CA GLN A 622 -13.57 9.84 -15.83
C GLN A 622 -14.73 10.15 -16.80
N ALA A 623 -14.43 10.34 -18.09
CA ALA A 623 -15.44 10.60 -19.11
C ALA A 623 -16.44 9.45 -19.23
N ALA A 624 -15.96 8.20 -19.19
CA ALA A 624 -16.82 7.01 -19.20
C ALA A 624 -17.79 6.97 -17.99
N HIS A 625 -17.33 7.37 -16.80
CA HIS A 625 -18.20 7.47 -15.64
C HIS A 625 -19.26 8.56 -15.77
N MET A 626 -18.86 9.75 -16.25
CA MET A 626 -19.79 10.85 -16.46
C MET A 626 -20.88 10.50 -17.47
N ASP A 627 -20.50 9.79 -18.53
CA ASP A 627 -21.41 9.30 -19.56
C ASP A 627 -22.41 8.26 -19.04
N VAL A 628 -21.96 7.27 -18.24
CA VAL A 628 -22.85 6.28 -17.62
C VAL A 628 -23.85 6.94 -16.68
N ILE A 629 -23.43 7.97 -15.92
CA ILE A 629 -24.33 8.70 -15.02
C ILE A 629 -25.37 9.47 -15.83
N GLN A 630 -24.98 10.20 -16.88
CA GLN A 630 -25.93 10.91 -17.75
C GLN A 630 -26.90 9.93 -18.44
N TYR A 631 -26.43 8.76 -18.85
CA TYR A 631 -27.28 7.72 -19.42
C TYR A 631 -28.37 7.25 -18.44
N LEU A 632 -28.01 7.08 -17.15
CA LEU A 632 -28.94 6.64 -16.11
C LEU A 632 -29.83 7.76 -15.56
N PHE A 633 -29.38 9.01 -15.61
CA PHE A 633 -30.06 10.17 -15.02
C PHE A 633 -30.16 11.28 -16.07
N GLU A 634 -31.29 11.33 -16.77
CA GLU A 634 -31.57 12.34 -17.80
C GLU A 634 -33.00 12.87 -17.62
N PRO A 635 -33.26 14.17 -17.86
CA PRO A 635 -34.60 14.73 -17.80
C PRO A 635 -35.47 14.11 -18.90
N SER A 636 -36.74 13.82 -18.59
CA SER A 636 -37.68 13.30 -19.59
C SER A 636 -38.01 14.32 -20.68
N GLN A 637 -37.98 15.61 -20.35
CA GLN A 637 -38.18 16.75 -21.25
C GLN A 637 -37.31 17.94 -20.82
N ALA A 638 -37.07 18.87 -21.74
CA ALA A 638 -36.33 20.10 -21.42
C ALA A 638 -37.03 20.87 -20.28
N GLY A 639 -36.33 21.05 -19.17
CA GLY A 639 -36.83 21.73 -17.96
C GLY A 639 -37.39 20.81 -16.87
N ASP A 640 -37.48 19.49 -17.11
CA ASP A 640 -37.81 18.53 -16.06
C ASP A 640 -36.64 18.34 -15.09
N GLU A 641 -36.96 17.94 -13.85
CA GLU A 641 -35.94 17.46 -12.93
C GLU A 641 -35.39 16.09 -13.42
N PRO A 642 -34.06 15.88 -13.38
CA PRO A 642 -33.44 14.63 -13.79
C PRO A 642 -33.92 13.48 -12.91
N ARG A 643 -34.22 12.33 -13.52
CA ARG A 643 -34.70 11.13 -12.81
C ARG A 643 -34.00 9.89 -13.30
N PHE A 644 -33.90 8.90 -12.41
CA PHE A 644 -33.37 7.60 -12.76
C PHE A 644 -34.22 6.93 -13.86
N ARG A 645 -33.55 6.51 -14.94
CA ARG A 645 -34.13 5.86 -16.11
C ARG A 645 -34.03 4.34 -15.96
N SER A 646 -34.93 3.76 -15.17
CA SER A 646 -34.94 2.30 -14.93
C SER A 646 -35.13 1.49 -16.22
N ASP A 647 -35.76 2.07 -17.25
CA ASP A 647 -35.90 1.48 -18.58
C ASP A 647 -34.55 1.26 -19.30
N ARG A 648 -33.54 2.05 -18.95
CA ARG A 648 -32.18 1.98 -19.51
C ARG A 648 -31.28 0.97 -18.78
N TRP A 649 -31.64 0.57 -17.56
CA TRP A 649 -30.87 -0.38 -16.74
C TRP A 649 -30.64 -1.75 -17.39
N PRO A 650 -31.63 -2.40 -18.06
CA PRO A 650 -31.41 -3.70 -18.71
C PRO A 650 -30.35 -3.68 -19.81
N ASN A 651 -30.04 -2.52 -20.40
CA ASN A 651 -28.95 -2.41 -21.35
C ASN A 651 -27.60 -2.39 -20.62
N LEU A 652 -27.51 -1.67 -19.50
CA LEU A 652 -26.32 -1.62 -18.65
C LEU A 652 -26.00 -2.99 -18.04
N SER A 653 -27.01 -3.69 -17.52
CA SER A 653 -26.83 -4.97 -16.81
C SER A 653 -26.28 -6.10 -17.68
N LYS A 654 -26.48 -6.03 -19.01
CA LYS A 654 -25.86 -6.95 -19.97
C LYS A 654 -24.33 -6.89 -19.91
N PHE A 655 -23.77 -5.69 -19.72
CA PHE A 655 -22.32 -5.47 -19.67
C PHE A 655 -21.71 -5.78 -18.31
N THR A 656 -22.54 -5.78 -17.27
CA THR A 656 -22.09 -6.08 -15.91
C THR A 656 -22.10 -7.58 -15.61
N ASN A 657 -22.44 -8.45 -16.58
CA ASN A 657 -22.71 -9.88 -16.35
C ASN A 657 -23.79 -10.10 -15.27
N GLY A 658 -24.85 -9.28 -15.32
CA GLY A 658 -25.97 -9.36 -14.39
C GLY A 658 -25.65 -8.87 -12.97
N LEU A 659 -24.71 -7.92 -12.81
CA LEU A 659 -24.56 -7.21 -11.54
C LEU A 659 -25.62 -6.12 -11.44
N GLY A 660 -26.15 -5.98 -10.23
CA GLY A 660 -27.33 -5.20 -9.92
C GLY A 660 -28.51 -6.11 -9.64
N SER A 661 -28.72 -6.38 -8.36
CA SER A 661 -29.95 -6.95 -7.87
C SER A 661 -31.13 -6.00 -8.13
N GLU A 662 -32.36 -6.51 -8.07
CA GLU A 662 -33.55 -5.65 -8.07
C GLU A 662 -33.49 -4.60 -6.94
N GLU A 663 -32.87 -4.96 -5.81
CA GLU A 663 -32.60 -4.06 -4.68
C GLU A 663 -31.66 -2.90 -5.05
N ASP A 664 -30.62 -3.14 -5.88
CA ASP A 664 -29.73 -2.07 -6.35
C ASP A 664 -30.47 -1.08 -7.27
N VAL A 665 -31.37 -1.59 -8.12
CA VAL A 665 -32.20 -0.75 -9.00
C VAL A 665 -33.19 0.07 -8.18
N GLU A 666 -33.82 -0.54 -7.17
CA GLU A 666 -34.71 0.15 -6.24
C GLU A 666 -33.96 1.22 -5.43
N ALA A 667 -32.73 0.95 -4.99
CA ALA A 667 -31.89 1.92 -4.31
C ALA A 667 -31.59 3.13 -5.21
N LEU A 668 -31.21 2.91 -6.47
CA LEU A 668 -30.95 3.97 -7.45
C LEU A 668 -32.22 4.79 -7.78
N GLN A 669 -33.38 4.15 -7.84
CA GLN A 669 -34.67 4.83 -8.04
C GLN A 669 -35.03 5.80 -6.91
N ASN A 670 -34.54 5.53 -5.70
CA ASN A 670 -34.87 6.29 -4.50
C ASN A 670 -33.86 7.41 -4.19
N LEU A 671 -32.79 7.55 -4.97
CA LEU A 671 -31.83 8.65 -4.80
C LEU A 671 -32.46 10.00 -5.12
N SER A 672 -32.25 10.97 -4.24
CA SER A 672 -32.53 12.38 -4.51
C SER A 672 -31.52 12.97 -5.50
N LEU A 673 -31.91 14.05 -6.18
CA LEU A 673 -31.03 14.73 -7.13
C LEU A 673 -29.73 15.23 -6.49
N ASP A 674 -29.80 15.68 -5.23
CA ASP A 674 -28.62 16.14 -4.49
C ASP A 674 -27.67 14.99 -4.15
N GLU A 675 -28.18 13.78 -3.86
CA GLU A 675 -27.35 12.58 -3.68
C GLU A 675 -26.67 12.15 -4.98
N VAL A 676 -27.37 12.25 -6.11
CA VAL A 676 -26.79 11.98 -7.44
C VAL A 676 -25.68 12.99 -7.74
N ARG A 677 -25.92 14.29 -7.53
CA ARG A 677 -24.91 15.35 -7.69
C ARG A 677 -23.69 15.15 -6.79
N GLY A 678 -23.91 14.86 -5.50
CA GLY A 678 -22.82 14.57 -4.58
C GLY A 678 -21.99 13.36 -5.01
N SER A 679 -22.63 12.34 -5.61
CA SER A 679 -21.93 11.18 -6.17
C SER A 679 -21.11 11.53 -7.41
N ILE A 680 -21.64 12.36 -8.30
CA ILE A 680 -20.92 12.89 -9.47
C ILE A 680 -19.67 13.67 -9.02
N GLU A 681 -19.83 14.59 -8.07
CA GLU A 681 -18.72 15.39 -7.53
C GLU A 681 -17.65 14.51 -6.87
N ALA A 682 -18.06 13.51 -6.07
CA ALA A 682 -17.15 12.57 -5.43
C ALA A 682 -16.35 11.75 -6.46
N ILE A 683 -17.01 11.25 -7.52
CA ILE A 683 -16.35 10.53 -8.61
C ILE A 683 -15.38 11.45 -9.34
N ASN A 684 -15.78 12.69 -9.64
CA ASN A 684 -14.90 13.64 -10.32
C ASN A 684 -13.67 13.96 -9.46
N ALA A 685 -13.87 14.32 -8.19
CA ALA A 685 -12.80 14.61 -7.24
C ALA A 685 -11.82 13.43 -7.11
N PHE A 686 -12.32 12.18 -7.07
CA PHE A 686 -11.48 10.99 -7.07
C PHE A 686 -10.55 10.91 -8.28
N HIS A 687 -11.02 11.19 -9.50
CA HIS A 687 -10.17 11.13 -10.69
C HIS A 687 -9.14 12.26 -10.72
N HIS A 688 -9.52 13.47 -10.28
CA HIS A 688 -8.58 14.57 -10.12
C HIS A 688 -7.50 14.26 -9.08
N GLU A 689 -7.89 13.73 -7.91
CA GLU A 689 -6.95 13.30 -6.88
C GLU A 689 -6.04 12.18 -7.40
N LEU A 690 -6.60 11.18 -8.10
CA LEU A 690 -5.83 10.10 -8.70
C LEU A 690 -4.80 10.63 -9.70
N LYS A 691 -5.19 11.58 -10.56
CA LYS A 691 -4.27 12.22 -11.50
C LYS A 691 -3.21 13.06 -10.79
N ALA A 692 -3.60 13.88 -9.81
CA ALA A 692 -2.68 14.71 -9.06
C ALA A 692 -1.66 13.87 -8.27
N ASN A 693 -2.12 12.80 -7.62
CA ASN A 693 -1.26 11.85 -6.94
C ASN A 693 -0.29 11.18 -7.93
N TRP A 694 -0.76 10.85 -9.13
CA TRP A 694 0.08 10.29 -10.16
C TRP A 694 1.16 11.29 -10.63
N ASP A 695 0.76 12.53 -10.94
CA ASP A 695 1.66 13.59 -11.40
C ASP A 695 2.69 13.97 -10.32
N ALA A 696 2.32 13.94 -9.04
CA ALA A 696 3.17 14.32 -7.92
C ALA A 696 4.09 13.20 -7.41
N SER A 697 3.67 11.94 -7.53
CA SER A 697 4.26 10.83 -6.76
C SER A 697 4.88 9.72 -7.60
N TRP A 698 4.79 9.77 -8.94
CA TRP A 698 5.36 8.72 -9.78
C TRP A 698 6.84 8.99 -10.10
N PRO A 699 7.79 8.20 -9.57
CA PRO A 699 9.20 8.39 -9.90
C PRO A 699 9.53 7.65 -11.20
N TYR A 700 9.99 8.39 -12.21
CA TYR A 700 10.90 7.83 -13.22
C TYR A 700 12.28 7.72 -12.58
N THR A 701 12.59 6.57 -11.96
CA THR A 701 13.96 6.07 -11.78
C THR A 701 13.98 4.56 -11.88
#